data_AF-A0A6V7QFP6-F1
#
_entry.id   AF-A0A6V7QFP6-F1
#
_cell.length_a   1.000
_cell.length_b   1.000
_cell.length_c   1.000
_cell.angle_alpha   90.00
_cell.angle_beta   90.00
_cell.angle_gamma   90.00
#
_symmetry.space_group_name_H-M   'P 1'
#
loop_
_entity.id
_entity.type
_entity.pdbx_description
1 polymer ?
#
loop_
_entity_poly.entity_id
_entity_poly.type
_entity_poly.pdbx_seq_one_letter_code
_entity_poly.pdbx_strand_id
1 'polypeptide(L)'
;MATPLPATPRSIHGEKTHPFPAIPLLRNPNHSTPTLRSFSLPIKRAVRSTPLLSISAKSDSLGSSAAVASEEDLASSLKGVEVFDLTGKAIPIVNLWRDRRAVVAFARHFGCVLCRKRADLLASKQEVMAAAGVALALIGPGTVDQAKAFSEQTKFKGDPNHSSYDALKFAYGVSTTFTPSAGLKIIQLYMEGYRQDWELSFKQNTVSKGGWQQGGILVAGPGVNNILYIHKDKEAGDDPNIEDVLKACSRGSSSYAQDLRKQLKPDAEILATVRRIYEESSSSSSANTSTHAPNNPDSANNGEAPKTLTLADLNLSSSCREVADLDSPSVLRAIERSILAVARSILSGRGFSFSVPSRSSSNQLFVPELDRIVLRSRSSSRPFAHLSTVRKATITARVLSLVHAVLLRGIHVTKRDLFYTDAKLFGDQSHSDAVLDDVSCMLGCTRSSLHVVASEKGVVVGRLVFSDDGDRIDCTRMGIGGKAIPPNIDRVSNLQSDALFVLLVEKDAAFMRLAEDRFYNRFPCIILTAKGQPDVATRLFLRKLKAELRLPVLALVDSDPYGLKILSVYMCGSKNMSYDSSNLTTPDIKWLGVRPSDLDKYRVPEQCRLAMTEQDVKAGRDLLEEDFVRRNAGWVRELETMLRARQKAEIQALSSFGFQYLTEVYLPLKLQQQDWL
;
A
#
# COMPACT_ATOMS: atom_id res chain seq x y z
N MET A 1 70.40 47.59 -31.21
CA MET A 1 69.51 47.28 -32.36
C MET A 1 68.07 47.51 -31.93
N ALA A 2 67.15 47.75 -32.88
CA ALA A 2 65.89 48.44 -32.60
C ALA A 2 64.65 47.53 -32.44
N THR A 3 63.70 48.09 -31.70
CA THR A 3 62.23 47.91 -31.72
C THR A 3 61.62 47.81 -33.12
N PRO A 4 60.42 47.19 -33.32
CA PRO A 4 59.15 47.80 -32.88
C PRO A 4 58.02 46.89 -32.35
N LEU A 5 56.98 47.58 -31.87
CA LEU A 5 55.67 47.09 -31.42
C LEU A 5 54.65 47.16 -32.61
N PRO A 6 53.31 47.35 -32.44
CA PRO A 6 52.35 46.26 -32.40
C PRO A 6 51.15 46.43 -33.38
N ALA A 7 50.31 45.39 -33.56
CA ALA A 7 48.93 45.56 -34.07
C ALA A 7 48.01 44.35 -33.83
N THR A 8 46.71 44.62 -33.66
CA THR A 8 45.60 43.78 -34.15
C THR A 8 44.54 44.70 -34.78
N PRO A 9 43.86 44.27 -35.86
CA PRO A 9 42.38 44.34 -35.82
C PRO A 9 41.61 43.29 -36.65
N ARG A 10 40.44 42.89 -36.10
CA ARG A 10 39.13 42.59 -36.74
C ARG A 10 39.01 42.06 -38.20
N SER A 11 38.31 40.91 -38.31
CA SER A 11 37.21 40.57 -39.29
C SER A 11 37.57 40.51 -40.79
N ILE A 12 36.97 39.74 -41.71
CA ILE A 12 35.71 38.96 -41.89
C ILE A 12 36.11 37.67 -42.69
N HIS A 13 35.51 36.47 -42.72
CA HIS A 13 34.24 35.81 -42.30
C HIS A 13 34.57 34.37 -41.77
N GLY A 14 33.68 33.40 -41.54
CA GLY A 14 32.20 33.34 -41.53
C GLY A 14 31.65 31.93 -41.25
N GLU A 15 30.41 31.86 -40.73
CA GLU A 15 29.32 30.85 -40.89
C GLU A 15 29.63 29.34 -41.09
N LYS A 16 28.94 28.36 -40.46
CA LYS A 16 27.65 28.34 -39.73
C LYS A 16 27.66 27.42 -38.50
N THR A 17 26.72 27.63 -37.57
CA THR A 17 26.41 26.72 -36.44
C THR A 17 24.90 26.53 -36.29
N HIS A 18 24.47 25.38 -35.75
CA HIS A 18 23.07 25.10 -35.39
C HIS A 18 22.99 24.50 -33.96
N PRO A 19 22.31 25.17 -33.01
CA PRO A 19 22.01 24.63 -31.68
C PRO A 19 20.52 24.23 -31.51
N PHE A 20 20.21 23.51 -30.43
CA PHE A 20 18.86 23.10 -30.03
C PHE A 20 18.01 24.30 -29.53
N PRO A 21 16.66 24.27 -29.70
CA PRO A 21 15.78 25.32 -29.21
C PRO A 21 15.39 25.13 -27.73
N ALA A 22 15.26 26.25 -27.02
CA ALA A 22 14.54 26.37 -25.74
C ALA A 22 13.46 27.45 -25.87
N ILE A 23 12.33 27.30 -25.17
CA ILE A 23 11.17 28.20 -25.30
C ILE A 23 11.21 29.28 -24.18
N PRO A 24 11.12 30.58 -24.51
CA PRO A 24 11.20 31.67 -23.53
C PRO A 24 9.85 32.14 -22.97
N LEU A 25 9.91 32.82 -21.82
CA LEU A 25 8.79 33.57 -21.21
C LEU A 25 8.79 35.04 -21.68
N LEU A 26 7.61 35.62 -21.89
CA LEU A 26 7.38 37.08 -22.04
C LEU A 26 6.07 37.50 -21.35
N ARG A 27 5.88 38.81 -21.07
CA ARG A 27 5.02 39.27 -19.96
C ARG A 27 4.24 40.57 -20.24
N ASN A 28 2.92 40.44 -20.50
CA ASN A 28 1.85 41.46 -20.28
C ASN A 28 1.94 42.80 -21.08
N PRO A 29 0.96 43.75 -21.01
CA PRO A 29 -0.32 43.76 -20.25
C PRO A 29 -1.60 44.18 -21.06
N ASN A 30 -2.75 44.15 -20.35
CA ASN A 30 -3.93 45.06 -20.40
C ASN A 30 -5.33 44.46 -20.65
N HIS A 31 -6.25 44.86 -19.76
CA HIS A 31 -7.72 45.06 -19.81
C HIS A 31 -8.56 44.56 -21.01
N SER A 32 -9.83 44.13 -20.85
CA SER A 32 -10.79 44.36 -19.75
C SER A 32 -11.80 43.20 -19.54
N THR A 33 -12.43 43.17 -18.36
CA THR A 33 -13.58 42.32 -18.01
C THR A 33 -14.91 42.87 -18.53
N PRO A 34 -15.93 42.02 -18.72
CA PRO A 34 -17.20 42.29 -18.02
C PRO A 34 -17.72 41.09 -17.22
N THR A 35 -18.37 41.39 -16.09
CA THR A 35 -19.18 40.44 -15.31
C THR A 35 -20.56 40.27 -15.93
N LEU A 36 -21.17 39.09 -15.77
CA LEU A 36 -22.61 38.91 -15.96
C LEU A 36 -23.26 38.29 -14.72
N ARG A 37 -24.47 38.76 -14.42
CA ARG A 37 -25.20 38.47 -13.17
C ARG A 37 -26.16 37.31 -13.33
N SER A 38 -26.48 36.69 -12.19
CA SER A 38 -27.68 35.87 -12.00
C SER A 38 -28.97 36.65 -12.29
N PHE A 39 -29.89 36.05 -13.04
CA PHE A 39 -31.32 36.40 -13.07
C PHE A 39 -32.16 35.13 -13.24
N SER A 40 -33.43 35.16 -12.84
CA SER A 40 -34.29 33.99 -12.72
C SER A 40 -35.77 34.28 -13.03
N LEU A 41 -36.52 33.22 -13.42
CA LEU A 41 -37.97 33.21 -13.68
C LEU A 41 -38.42 34.04 -14.93
N PRO A 42 -39.70 33.99 -15.41
CA PRO A 42 -40.85 33.18 -14.98
C PRO A 42 -41.68 32.43 -16.08
N ILE A 43 -42.29 31.29 -15.69
CA ILE A 43 -43.65 30.76 -16.01
C ILE A 43 -44.20 30.77 -17.47
N LYS A 44 -44.63 29.59 -18.00
CA LYS A 44 -46.05 29.25 -18.34
C LYS A 44 -46.28 27.80 -18.83
N ARG A 45 -47.55 27.39 -18.86
CA ARG A 45 -48.05 25.99 -18.86
C ARG A 45 -49.29 25.88 -19.77
N ALA A 46 -49.43 24.79 -20.54
CA ALA A 46 -50.64 24.47 -21.31
C ALA A 46 -50.89 22.94 -21.31
N VAL A 47 -52.17 22.54 -21.23
CA VAL A 47 -52.62 21.12 -21.19
C VAL A 47 -53.98 21.02 -21.90
N ARG A 48 -54.14 20.06 -22.83
CA ARG A 48 -55.38 19.54 -23.44
C ARG A 48 -54.99 18.44 -24.47
N SER A 49 -55.78 17.41 -24.78
CA SER A 49 -56.79 16.66 -24.02
C SER A 49 -57.16 15.37 -24.79
N THR A 50 -57.43 14.28 -24.07
CA THR A 50 -57.82 12.92 -24.50
C THR A 50 -58.98 12.84 -25.52
N PRO A 51 -59.10 11.75 -26.31
CA PRO A 51 -59.86 10.57 -25.85
C PRO A 51 -59.18 9.20 -26.08
N LEU A 52 -59.78 8.14 -25.52
CA LEU A 52 -59.32 6.75 -25.59
C LEU A 52 -59.82 6.02 -26.85
N LEU A 53 -59.14 4.93 -27.21
CA LEU A 53 -59.77 3.76 -27.84
C LEU A 53 -59.14 2.46 -27.30
N SER A 54 -59.99 1.56 -26.81
CA SER A 54 -59.60 0.25 -26.26
C SER A 54 -59.99 -0.87 -27.23
N ILE A 55 -59.07 -1.77 -27.54
CA ILE A 55 -59.37 -3.04 -28.22
C ILE A 55 -58.87 -4.18 -27.32
N SER A 56 -59.72 -5.19 -27.13
CA SER A 56 -59.42 -6.40 -26.38
C SER A 56 -59.61 -7.60 -27.29
N ALA A 57 -58.67 -8.54 -27.23
CA ALA A 57 -58.76 -9.86 -27.84
C ALA A 57 -58.26 -10.90 -26.83
N LYS A 58 -58.91 -12.07 -26.80
CA LYS A 58 -58.55 -13.21 -25.96
C LYS A 58 -58.21 -14.40 -26.84
N SER A 59 -57.36 -15.28 -26.27
CA SER A 59 -57.01 -16.62 -26.75
C SER A 59 -56.27 -16.65 -28.11
N ASP A 60 -55.50 -17.68 -28.46
CA ASP A 60 -55.31 -18.99 -27.81
C ASP A 60 -53.85 -19.35 -27.52
N SER A 61 -53.66 -20.39 -26.70
CA SER A 61 -52.36 -20.93 -26.34
C SER A 61 -51.80 -21.89 -27.40
N LEU A 62 -50.56 -21.67 -27.82
CA LEU A 62 -49.68 -22.76 -28.26
C LEU A 62 -48.26 -22.51 -27.74
N GLY A 63 -47.67 -23.54 -27.11
CA GLY A 63 -46.37 -23.42 -26.45
C GLY A 63 -45.20 -23.69 -27.38
N SER A 64 -44.10 -22.98 -27.17
CA SER A 64 -42.77 -23.48 -27.48
C SER A 64 -41.79 -23.07 -26.39
N SER A 65 -41.48 -24.02 -25.51
CA SER A 65 -40.38 -23.87 -24.56
C SER A 65 -39.07 -24.01 -25.34
N ALA A 66 -38.52 -22.90 -25.82
CA ALA A 66 -37.19 -22.87 -26.42
C ALA A 66 -36.17 -23.31 -25.36
N ALA A 67 -35.69 -24.55 -25.48
CA ALA A 67 -34.92 -25.21 -24.42
C ALA A 67 -33.66 -24.43 -24.06
N VAL A 68 -33.49 -24.16 -22.77
CA VAL A 68 -32.22 -23.70 -22.22
C VAL A 68 -31.26 -24.89 -22.31
N ALA A 69 -30.32 -24.84 -23.27
CA ALA A 69 -29.23 -25.79 -23.35
C ALA A 69 -28.40 -25.70 -22.06
N SER A 70 -27.92 -26.84 -21.54
CA SER A 70 -27.21 -26.84 -20.27
C SER A 70 -25.87 -26.11 -20.36
N GLU A 71 -25.40 -25.57 -19.23
CA GLU A 71 -24.09 -24.92 -19.16
C GLU A 71 -22.94 -25.93 -19.45
N GLU A 72 -23.19 -27.22 -19.20
CA GLU A 72 -22.25 -28.32 -19.44
C GLU A 72 -22.15 -28.71 -20.93
N ASP A 73 -23.25 -28.61 -21.70
CA ASP A 73 -23.25 -28.80 -23.17
C ASP A 73 -22.38 -27.75 -23.89
N LEU A 74 -22.39 -26.51 -23.40
CA LEU A 74 -21.62 -25.41 -24.01
C LEU A 74 -20.14 -25.45 -23.61
N ALA A 75 -19.83 -25.86 -22.38
CA ALA A 75 -18.46 -26.11 -21.93
C ALA A 75 -17.80 -27.29 -22.66
N SER A 76 -18.59 -28.26 -23.14
CA SER A 76 -18.07 -29.40 -23.90
C SER A 76 -17.88 -29.10 -25.39
N SER A 77 -18.76 -28.32 -26.04
CA SER A 77 -18.60 -27.96 -27.47
C SER A 77 -17.37 -27.09 -27.76
N LEU A 78 -16.88 -26.34 -26.78
CA LEU A 78 -15.68 -25.48 -26.91
C LEU A 78 -14.34 -26.23 -26.78
N LYS A 79 -14.36 -27.54 -26.45
CA LYS A 79 -13.14 -28.34 -26.31
C LYS A 79 -12.58 -28.73 -27.68
N GLY A 80 -11.35 -28.31 -27.97
CA GLY A 80 -10.69 -28.53 -29.26
C GLY A 80 -10.86 -27.39 -30.28
N VAL A 81 -11.63 -26.34 -29.95
CA VAL A 81 -11.70 -25.11 -30.76
C VAL A 81 -10.41 -24.31 -30.62
N GLU A 82 -9.77 -23.97 -31.73
CA GLU A 82 -8.56 -23.13 -31.78
C GLU A 82 -8.83 -21.78 -32.46
N VAL A 83 -8.23 -20.73 -31.92
CA VAL A 83 -8.25 -19.36 -32.45
C VAL A 83 -6.82 -18.83 -32.56
N PHE A 84 -6.59 -17.80 -33.38
CA PHE A 84 -5.23 -17.39 -33.76
C PHE A 84 -4.90 -15.99 -33.21
N ASP A 85 -3.71 -15.84 -32.64
CA ASP A 85 -3.22 -14.51 -32.25
C ASP A 85 -2.58 -13.76 -33.43
N LEU A 86 -2.21 -12.50 -33.19
CA LEU A 86 -1.61 -11.61 -34.20
C LEU A 86 -0.26 -12.08 -34.76
N THR A 87 0.37 -13.09 -34.13
CA THR A 87 1.59 -13.73 -34.66
C THR A 87 1.29 -14.93 -35.55
N GLY A 88 0.01 -15.31 -35.69
CA GLY A 88 -0.42 -16.51 -36.41
C GLY A 88 -0.28 -17.80 -35.61
N LYS A 89 -0.07 -17.72 -34.30
CA LYS A 89 -0.03 -18.88 -33.41
C LYS A 89 -1.44 -19.34 -33.04
N ALA A 90 -1.69 -20.64 -33.22
CA ALA A 90 -2.90 -21.30 -32.74
C ALA A 90 -2.94 -21.35 -31.20
N ILE A 91 -4.11 -21.07 -30.63
CA ILE A 91 -4.39 -21.07 -29.20
C ILE A 91 -5.77 -21.73 -28.98
N PRO A 92 -5.87 -22.83 -28.22
CA PRO A 92 -7.15 -23.38 -27.81
C PRO A 92 -7.98 -22.32 -27.08
N ILE A 93 -9.22 -22.09 -27.51
CA ILE A 93 -10.02 -20.92 -27.08
C ILE A 93 -10.22 -20.86 -25.56
N VAL A 94 -10.36 -22.02 -24.92
CA VAL A 94 -10.46 -22.18 -23.46
C VAL A 94 -9.26 -21.61 -22.70
N ASN A 95 -8.09 -21.48 -23.32
CA ASN A 95 -6.89 -20.89 -22.71
C ASN A 95 -7.01 -19.36 -22.53
N LEU A 96 -8.02 -18.71 -23.09
CA LEU A 96 -8.28 -17.29 -22.83
C LEU A 96 -8.79 -17.05 -21.39
N TRP A 97 -9.51 -18.04 -20.81
CA TRP A 97 -10.15 -17.98 -19.49
C TRP A 97 -9.82 -19.18 -18.56
N ARG A 98 -8.89 -20.06 -18.95
CA ARG A 98 -8.48 -21.23 -18.12
C ARG A 98 -8.01 -20.79 -16.74
N ASP A 99 -7.04 -19.89 -16.70
CA ASP A 99 -6.28 -19.55 -15.48
C ASP A 99 -6.68 -18.18 -14.88
N ARG A 100 -7.68 -17.51 -15.48
CA ARG A 100 -8.15 -16.15 -15.11
C ARG A 100 -9.56 -15.90 -15.68
N ARG A 101 -10.23 -14.83 -15.26
CA ARG A 101 -11.46 -14.38 -15.95
C ARG A 101 -11.13 -13.71 -17.28
N ALA A 102 -12.00 -13.87 -18.27
CA ALA A 102 -11.98 -13.09 -19.49
C ALA A 102 -13.38 -12.69 -19.96
N VAL A 103 -13.50 -11.47 -20.50
CA VAL A 103 -14.55 -11.07 -21.44
C VAL A 103 -14.04 -11.39 -22.84
N VAL A 104 -14.79 -12.17 -23.60
CA VAL A 104 -14.50 -12.55 -24.98
C VAL A 104 -15.62 -12.03 -25.87
N ALA A 105 -15.34 -10.98 -26.63
CA ALA A 105 -16.27 -10.39 -27.57
C ALA A 105 -16.11 -11.02 -28.96
N PHE A 106 -17.22 -11.47 -29.55
CA PHE A 106 -17.25 -12.03 -30.89
C PHE A 106 -17.78 -10.97 -31.85
N ALA A 107 -16.94 -10.55 -32.79
CA ALA A 107 -17.26 -9.59 -33.84
C ALA A 107 -17.86 -10.31 -35.06
N ARG A 108 -18.75 -9.63 -35.80
CA ARG A 108 -19.37 -10.16 -37.02
C ARG A 108 -18.37 -10.31 -38.16
N HIS A 109 -17.51 -9.30 -38.34
CA HIS A 109 -16.33 -9.29 -39.20
C HIS A 109 -15.51 -8.02 -38.90
N PHE A 110 -14.21 -8.03 -39.21
CA PHE A 110 -13.28 -6.92 -38.91
C PHE A 110 -13.60 -5.59 -39.62
N GLY A 111 -14.47 -5.57 -40.63
CA GLY A 111 -14.91 -4.32 -41.29
C GLY A 111 -16.14 -3.64 -40.66
N CYS A 112 -16.79 -4.28 -39.68
CA CYS A 112 -18.13 -3.91 -39.23
C CYS A 112 -18.15 -2.68 -38.30
N VAL A 113 -18.85 -1.62 -38.70
CA VAL A 113 -18.99 -0.37 -37.92
C VAL A 113 -19.61 -0.60 -36.54
N LEU A 114 -20.56 -1.53 -36.42
CA LEU A 114 -21.20 -1.91 -35.16
C LEU A 114 -20.21 -2.61 -34.22
N CYS A 115 -19.39 -3.53 -34.75
CA CYS A 115 -18.37 -4.21 -33.96
C CYS A 115 -17.21 -3.29 -33.58
N ARG A 116 -16.90 -2.25 -34.37
CA ARG A 116 -15.96 -1.19 -34.01
C ARG A 116 -16.49 -0.40 -32.78
N LYS A 117 -17.77 0.00 -32.76
CA LYS A 117 -18.38 0.63 -31.55
C LYS A 117 -18.29 -0.26 -30.31
N ARG A 118 -18.59 -1.56 -30.46
CA ARG A 118 -18.48 -2.55 -29.36
C ARG A 118 -17.04 -2.67 -28.86
N ALA A 119 -16.07 -2.75 -29.77
CA ALA A 119 -14.65 -2.83 -29.44
C ALA A 119 -14.18 -1.60 -28.66
N ASP A 120 -14.52 -0.39 -29.12
CA ASP A 120 -14.14 0.87 -28.48
C ASP A 120 -14.82 1.04 -27.10
N LEU A 121 -16.09 0.66 -26.97
CA LEU A 121 -16.80 0.66 -25.69
C LEU A 121 -16.13 -0.29 -24.68
N LEU A 122 -15.76 -1.50 -25.09
CA LEU A 122 -15.06 -2.46 -24.23
C LEU A 122 -13.64 -1.98 -23.89
N ALA A 123 -12.91 -1.40 -24.84
CA ALA A 123 -11.60 -0.78 -24.62
C ALA A 123 -11.69 0.37 -23.60
N SER A 124 -12.73 1.21 -23.65
CA SER A 124 -12.99 2.27 -22.67
C SER A 124 -13.22 1.76 -21.22
N LYS A 125 -13.47 0.46 -21.06
CA LYS A 125 -13.63 -0.23 -19.76
C LYS A 125 -12.49 -1.20 -19.45
N GLN A 126 -11.45 -1.26 -20.28
CA GLN A 126 -10.32 -2.19 -20.12
C GLN A 126 -9.62 -2.03 -18.77
N GLU A 127 -9.42 -0.81 -18.28
CA GLU A 127 -8.81 -0.55 -16.97
C GLU A 127 -9.68 -1.06 -15.81
N VAL A 128 -11.01 -0.90 -15.91
CA VAL A 128 -11.98 -1.40 -14.92
C VAL A 128 -12.00 -2.92 -14.89
N MET A 129 -11.93 -3.57 -16.07
CA MET A 129 -11.84 -5.03 -16.18
C MET A 129 -10.50 -5.55 -15.64
N ALA A 130 -9.39 -4.90 -15.99
CA ALA A 130 -8.06 -5.26 -15.52
C ALA A 130 -7.92 -5.12 -13.99
N ALA A 131 -8.48 -4.05 -13.39
CA ALA A 131 -8.55 -3.87 -11.95
C ALA A 131 -9.37 -4.97 -11.23
N ALA A 132 -10.35 -5.55 -11.92
CA ALA A 132 -11.12 -6.71 -11.45
C ALA A 132 -10.43 -8.08 -11.74
N GLY A 133 -9.21 -8.08 -12.27
CA GLY A 133 -8.50 -9.31 -12.66
C GLY A 133 -9.08 -10.01 -13.90
N VAL A 134 -9.81 -9.26 -14.74
CA VAL A 134 -10.49 -9.77 -15.94
C VAL A 134 -9.77 -9.30 -17.20
N ALA A 135 -9.38 -10.25 -18.04
CA ALA A 135 -8.80 -9.96 -19.35
C ALA A 135 -9.90 -9.60 -20.37
N LEU A 136 -9.58 -8.71 -21.32
CA LEU A 136 -10.41 -8.48 -22.49
C LEU A 136 -9.78 -9.18 -23.71
N ALA A 137 -10.61 -9.88 -24.47
CA ALA A 137 -10.29 -10.41 -25.79
C ALA A 137 -11.42 -10.10 -26.77
N LEU A 138 -11.06 -9.86 -28.02
CA LEU A 138 -12.01 -9.86 -29.14
C LEU A 138 -11.53 -10.88 -30.18
N ILE A 139 -12.50 -11.56 -30.77
CA ILE A 139 -12.38 -12.60 -31.78
C ILE A 139 -13.27 -12.17 -32.96
N GLY A 140 -12.86 -12.46 -34.19
CA GLY A 140 -13.58 -12.08 -35.40
C GLY A 140 -13.19 -12.96 -36.59
N PRO A 141 -14.12 -13.23 -37.54
CA PRO A 141 -13.81 -13.95 -38.75
C PRO A 141 -12.94 -13.13 -39.71
N GLY A 142 -11.79 -13.68 -40.06
CA GLY A 142 -10.87 -13.10 -41.03
C GLY A 142 -9.44 -13.62 -40.84
N THR A 143 -8.57 -13.30 -41.80
CA THR A 143 -7.15 -13.67 -41.69
C THR A 143 -6.45 -12.90 -40.57
N VAL A 144 -5.29 -13.39 -40.14
CA VAL A 144 -4.45 -12.73 -39.13
C VAL A 144 -4.13 -11.28 -39.53
N ASP A 145 -4.00 -10.99 -40.83
CA ASP A 145 -3.71 -9.63 -41.32
C ASP A 145 -4.95 -8.71 -41.35
N GLN A 146 -6.17 -9.28 -41.50
CA GLN A 146 -7.41 -8.52 -41.22
C GLN A 146 -7.52 -8.19 -39.73
N ALA A 147 -7.14 -9.12 -38.85
CA ALA A 147 -7.08 -8.88 -37.41
C ALA A 147 -6.00 -7.85 -37.03
N LYS A 148 -4.83 -7.84 -37.68
CA LYS A 148 -3.79 -6.80 -37.52
C LYS A 148 -4.32 -5.42 -37.91
N ALA A 149 -4.90 -5.27 -39.10
CA ALA A 149 -5.43 -3.97 -39.57
C ALA A 149 -6.52 -3.41 -38.64
N PHE A 150 -7.39 -4.27 -38.11
CA PHE A 150 -8.35 -3.89 -37.07
C PHE A 150 -7.66 -3.56 -35.73
N SER A 151 -6.63 -4.32 -35.36
CA SER A 151 -5.86 -4.16 -34.14
C SER A 151 -4.97 -2.92 -34.12
N GLU A 152 -4.51 -2.40 -35.25
CA GLU A 152 -3.81 -1.11 -35.33
C GLU A 152 -4.74 0.06 -34.97
N GLN A 153 -6.05 -0.14 -35.14
CA GLN A 153 -7.09 0.80 -34.73
C GLN A 153 -7.62 0.52 -33.30
N THR A 154 -7.61 -0.73 -32.82
CA THR A 154 -8.37 -1.16 -31.62
C THR A 154 -7.68 -2.13 -30.63
N LYS A 155 -6.55 -2.77 -30.98
CA LYS A 155 -5.72 -3.71 -30.17
C LYS A 155 -6.32 -5.11 -29.83
N PHE A 156 -6.64 -5.96 -30.82
CA PHE A 156 -7.34 -7.26 -30.60
C PHE A 156 -6.83 -8.48 -31.43
N LYS A 157 -7.47 -9.66 -31.31
CA LYS A 157 -7.09 -10.97 -31.93
C LYS A 157 -8.13 -11.46 -32.96
N GLY A 158 -8.02 -12.69 -33.49
CA GLY A 158 -8.96 -13.23 -34.50
C GLY A 158 -9.18 -14.75 -34.54
N ASP A 159 -10.13 -15.19 -35.37
CA ASP A 159 -10.45 -16.59 -35.68
C ASP A 159 -10.66 -16.73 -37.20
N PRO A 160 -9.67 -17.23 -37.96
CA PRO A 160 -9.81 -17.42 -39.41
C PRO A 160 -10.77 -18.55 -39.82
N ASN A 161 -11.10 -19.46 -38.91
CA ASN A 161 -11.69 -20.76 -39.23
C ASN A 161 -13.18 -20.88 -38.86
N HIS A 162 -13.77 -19.88 -38.19
CA HIS A 162 -15.18 -19.87 -37.73
C HIS A 162 -15.55 -20.95 -36.69
N SER A 163 -14.61 -21.83 -36.32
CA SER A 163 -14.84 -22.94 -35.39
C SER A 163 -15.41 -22.52 -34.03
N SER A 164 -15.10 -21.32 -33.56
CA SER A 164 -15.67 -20.77 -32.32
C SER A 164 -17.12 -20.31 -32.47
N TYR A 165 -17.55 -19.93 -33.68
CA TYR A 165 -18.90 -19.44 -33.96
C TYR A 165 -19.89 -20.60 -34.12
N ASP A 166 -19.45 -21.68 -34.78
CA ASP A 166 -20.23 -22.92 -34.92
C ASP A 166 -20.40 -23.61 -33.56
N ALA A 167 -19.33 -23.72 -32.76
CA ALA A 167 -19.36 -24.30 -31.42
C ALA A 167 -20.27 -23.54 -30.44
N LEU A 168 -20.38 -22.21 -30.61
CA LEU A 168 -21.28 -21.35 -29.83
C LEU A 168 -22.69 -21.23 -30.42
N LYS A 169 -22.95 -21.73 -31.63
CA LYS A 169 -24.25 -21.63 -32.33
C LYS A 169 -24.76 -20.18 -32.38
N PHE A 170 -23.95 -19.25 -32.88
CA PHE A 170 -24.39 -17.87 -33.12
C PHE A 170 -25.37 -17.80 -34.30
N ALA A 171 -26.24 -16.78 -34.32
CA ALA A 171 -27.20 -16.57 -35.40
C ALA A 171 -26.52 -16.26 -36.74
N TYR A 172 -27.14 -16.69 -37.84
CA TYR A 172 -26.67 -16.51 -39.21
C TYR A 172 -27.83 -16.22 -40.15
N GLY A 173 -27.70 -15.23 -41.04
CA GLY A 173 -28.65 -15.02 -42.14
C GLY A 173 -28.87 -13.57 -42.58
N VAL A 174 -29.58 -13.42 -43.69
CA VAL A 174 -29.95 -12.12 -44.27
C VAL A 174 -30.95 -11.38 -43.38
N SER A 175 -31.97 -12.08 -42.89
CA SER A 175 -33.06 -11.53 -42.05
C SER A 175 -32.63 -11.07 -40.66
N THR A 176 -31.52 -11.59 -40.11
CA THR A 176 -30.91 -11.10 -38.87
C THR A 176 -29.89 -9.98 -39.12
N THR A 177 -29.45 -9.79 -40.35
CA THR A 177 -28.46 -8.77 -40.74
C THR A 177 -29.12 -7.46 -41.18
N PHE A 178 -30.24 -7.53 -41.90
CA PHE A 178 -30.96 -6.35 -42.42
C PHE A 178 -32.29 -6.13 -41.70
N THR A 179 -32.22 -5.78 -40.41
CA THR A 179 -33.39 -5.34 -39.63
C THR A 179 -33.50 -3.80 -39.60
N PRO A 180 -34.70 -3.22 -39.40
CA PRO A 180 -34.87 -1.76 -39.34
C PRO A 180 -34.04 -1.10 -38.22
N SER A 181 -33.90 -1.79 -37.09
CA SER A 181 -33.06 -1.42 -35.94
C SER A 181 -31.57 -1.39 -36.29
N ALA A 182 -31.07 -2.38 -37.04
CA ALA A 182 -29.69 -2.36 -37.54
C ALA A 182 -29.43 -1.15 -38.46
N GLY A 183 -30.36 -0.85 -39.36
CA GLY A 183 -30.29 0.32 -40.24
C GLY A 183 -30.24 1.65 -39.47
N LEU A 184 -31.12 1.82 -38.49
CA LEU A 184 -31.14 3.01 -37.61
C LEU A 184 -29.82 3.15 -36.80
N LYS A 185 -29.30 2.05 -36.25
CA LYS A 185 -28.02 2.04 -35.51
C LYS A 185 -26.82 2.43 -36.38
N ILE A 186 -26.82 2.04 -37.67
CA ILE A 186 -25.78 2.44 -38.63
C ILE A 186 -25.86 3.95 -38.94
N ILE A 187 -27.07 4.49 -39.15
CA ILE A 187 -27.27 5.93 -39.36
C ILE A 187 -26.81 6.74 -38.14
N GLN A 188 -27.20 6.31 -36.93
CA GLN A 188 -26.75 6.93 -35.68
C GLN A 188 -25.22 6.89 -35.56
N LEU A 189 -24.58 5.75 -35.84
CA LEU A 189 -23.12 5.63 -35.82
C LEU A 189 -22.43 6.56 -36.83
N TYR A 190 -23.05 6.81 -37.98
CA TYR A 190 -22.53 7.75 -38.97
C TYR A 190 -22.64 9.20 -38.49
N MET A 191 -23.63 9.55 -37.68
CA MET A 191 -23.71 10.84 -36.98
C MET A 191 -22.68 10.95 -35.84
N GLU A 192 -22.42 9.85 -35.13
CA GLU A 192 -21.37 9.75 -34.09
C GLU A 192 -19.93 9.68 -34.66
N GLY A 193 -19.75 9.85 -35.98
CA GLY A 193 -18.44 9.92 -36.65
C GLY A 193 -17.86 8.59 -37.14
N TYR A 194 -18.43 7.45 -36.75
CA TYR A 194 -17.97 6.13 -37.19
C TYR A 194 -18.31 5.87 -38.67
N ARG A 195 -17.48 5.09 -39.37
CA ARG A 195 -17.69 4.71 -40.78
C ARG A 195 -17.46 3.21 -40.96
N GLN A 196 -18.19 2.60 -41.89
CA GLN A 196 -17.94 1.22 -42.33
C GLN A 196 -16.59 1.15 -43.05
N ASP A 197 -15.81 0.12 -42.76
CA ASP A 197 -14.55 -0.15 -43.46
C ASP A 197 -14.82 -1.01 -44.69
N TRP A 198 -15.03 -0.37 -45.84
CA TRP A 198 -15.45 -1.06 -47.05
C TRP A 198 -14.37 -1.99 -47.61
N GLU A 199 -13.09 -1.66 -47.46
CA GLU A 199 -11.99 -2.51 -47.93
C GLU A 199 -11.89 -3.81 -47.11
N LEU A 200 -11.98 -3.72 -45.77
CA LEU A 200 -12.05 -4.92 -44.91
C LEU A 200 -13.39 -5.67 -45.05
N SER A 201 -14.46 -5.00 -45.48
CA SER A 201 -15.78 -5.64 -45.68
C SER A 201 -15.89 -6.44 -46.97
N PHE A 202 -15.26 -6.00 -48.07
CA PHE A 202 -15.38 -6.64 -49.38
C PHE A 202 -14.26 -7.64 -49.73
N LYS A 203 -13.31 -7.91 -48.83
CA LYS A 203 -12.31 -8.99 -49.02
C LYS A 203 -13.01 -10.35 -49.16
N GLN A 204 -12.51 -11.19 -50.08
CA GLN A 204 -13.23 -12.35 -50.61
C GLN A 204 -13.69 -13.37 -49.54
N ASN A 205 -12.93 -13.55 -48.46
CA ASN A 205 -13.30 -14.39 -47.31
C ASN A 205 -14.49 -13.79 -46.52
N THR A 206 -14.53 -12.46 -46.37
CA THR A 206 -15.60 -11.75 -45.67
C THR A 206 -16.90 -11.76 -46.48
N VAL A 207 -16.82 -11.65 -47.81
CA VAL A 207 -18.00 -11.74 -48.70
C VAL A 207 -18.53 -13.19 -48.80
N SER A 208 -17.65 -14.18 -48.86
CA SER A 208 -18.05 -15.60 -49.01
C SER A 208 -18.52 -16.27 -47.71
N LYS A 209 -18.13 -15.78 -46.52
CA LYS A 209 -18.49 -16.40 -45.22
C LYS A 209 -18.92 -15.43 -44.11
N GLY A 210 -18.57 -14.15 -44.17
CA GLY A 210 -18.60 -13.24 -43.01
C GLY A 210 -19.68 -12.15 -42.98
N GLY A 211 -20.40 -11.89 -44.08
CA GLY A 211 -21.42 -10.82 -44.13
C GLY A 211 -22.66 -11.09 -43.27
N TRP A 212 -22.97 -12.36 -43.01
CA TRP A 212 -24.26 -12.83 -42.48
C TRP A 212 -24.20 -13.38 -41.05
N GLN A 213 -23.00 -13.54 -40.50
CA GLN A 213 -22.78 -14.03 -39.15
C GLN A 213 -23.18 -12.97 -38.11
N GLN A 214 -23.74 -13.40 -36.99
CA GLN A 214 -23.94 -12.55 -35.79
C GLN A 214 -22.88 -12.85 -34.74
N GLY A 215 -22.62 -11.88 -33.87
CA GLY A 215 -21.59 -11.94 -32.82
C GLY A 215 -22.16 -12.26 -31.44
N GLY A 216 -21.44 -11.83 -30.41
CA GLY A 216 -21.87 -11.95 -29.02
C GLY A 216 -20.82 -11.50 -28.02
N ILE A 217 -21.10 -11.70 -26.74
CA ILE A 217 -20.15 -11.51 -25.63
C ILE A 217 -20.25 -12.70 -24.67
N LEU A 218 -19.12 -13.32 -24.39
CA LEU A 218 -18.93 -14.38 -23.39
C LEU A 218 -18.15 -13.81 -22.21
N VAL A 219 -18.54 -14.13 -20.97
CA VAL A 219 -17.72 -13.92 -19.77
C VAL A 219 -17.49 -15.27 -19.12
N ALA A 220 -16.23 -15.64 -18.94
CA ALA A 220 -15.85 -16.97 -18.47
C ALA A 220 -14.63 -16.94 -17.52
N GLY A 221 -14.47 -18.03 -16.77
CA GLY A 221 -13.29 -18.33 -15.94
C GLY A 221 -13.34 -17.86 -14.48
N PRO A 222 -12.32 -18.24 -13.67
CA PRO A 222 -11.29 -19.22 -13.99
C PRO A 222 -11.87 -20.64 -14.08
N GLY A 223 -11.19 -21.55 -14.78
CA GLY A 223 -11.64 -22.92 -15.04
C GLY A 223 -12.33 -23.08 -16.40
N VAL A 224 -12.02 -24.17 -17.10
CA VAL A 224 -12.40 -24.37 -18.51
C VAL A 224 -13.92 -24.49 -18.74
N ASN A 225 -14.66 -25.06 -17.78
CA ASN A 225 -16.12 -25.22 -17.86
C ASN A 225 -16.90 -24.02 -17.26
N ASN A 226 -16.22 -22.99 -16.74
CA ASN A 226 -16.86 -21.93 -15.95
C ASN A 226 -17.33 -20.77 -16.84
N ILE A 227 -18.60 -20.79 -17.26
CA ILE A 227 -19.22 -19.71 -18.05
C ILE A 227 -20.11 -18.88 -17.12
N LEU A 228 -19.79 -17.60 -16.95
CA LEU A 228 -20.47 -16.69 -16.01
C LEU A 228 -21.59 -15.86 -16.65
N TYR A 229 -21.52 -15.68 -17.97
CA TYR A 229 -22.51 -14.97 -18.80
C TYR A 229 -22.26 -15.27 -20.28
N ILE A 230 -23.33 -15.42 -21.06
CA ILE A 230 -23.25 -15.40 -22.52
C ILE A 230 -24.41 -14.60 -23.10
N HIS A 231 -24.09 -13.67 -23.99
CA HIS A 231 -25.02 -13.01 -24.90
C HIS A 231 -24.70 -13.41 -26.33
N LYS A 232 -25.72 -13.73 -27.11
CA LYS A 232 -25.63 -14.05 -28.53
C LYS A 232 -26.48 -13.04 -29.28
N ASP A 233 -25.86 -12.27 -30.17
CA ASP A 233 -26.54 -11.21 -30.91
C ASP A 233 -27.67 -11.82 -31.77
N LYS A 234 -28.92 -11.39 -31.55
CA LYS A 234 -30.07 -11.85 -32.36
C LYS A 234 -30.13 -11.16 -33.71
N GLU A 235 -29.66 -9.92 -33.77
CA GLU A 235 -29.59 -9.07 -34.95
C GLU A 235 -28.31 -8.24 -34.98
N ALA A 236 -27.98 -7.67 -36.13
CA ALA A 236 -26.80 -6.82 -36.29
C ALA A 236 -26.87 -5.57 -35.39
N GLY A 237 -26.03 -5.54 -34.34
CA GLY A 237 -26.00 -4.47 -33.34
C GLY A 237 -26.92 -4.70 -32.13
N ASP A 238 -27.34 -5.94 -31.87
CA ASP A 238 -27.94 -6.38 -30.60
C ASP A 238 -26.88 -6.41 -29.48
N ASP A 239 -26.34 -5.24 -29.11
CA ASP A 239 -25.34 -5.09 -28.05
C ASP A 239 -25.97 -5.26 -26.65
N PRO A 240 -25.41 -6.11 -25.76
CA PRO A 240 -25.89 -6.24 -24.39
C PRO A 240 -25.54 -5.01 -23.54
N ASN A 241 -26.27 -4.78 -22.45
CA ASN A 241 -25.91 -3.73 -21.49
C ASN A 241 -24.52 -4.01 -20.89
N ILE A 242 -23.61 -3.05 -21.04
CA ILE A 242 -22.25 -3.10 -20.51
C ILE A 242 -22.22 -3.26 -18.99
N GLU A 243 -23.25 -2.79 -18.28
CA GLU A 243 -23.38 -2.97 -16.83
C GLU A 243 -23.61 -4.44 -16.44
N ASP A 244 -24.39 -5.19 -17.22
CA ASP A 244 -24.60 -6.63 -16.97
C ASP A 244 -23.36 -7.45 -17.29
N VAL A 245 -22.57 -7.06 -18.31
CA VAL A 245 -21.25 -7.65 -18.60
C VAL A 245 -20.27 -7.39 -17.45
N LEU A 246 -20.21 -6.16 -16.94
CA LEU A 246 -19.36 -5.81 -15.78
C LEU A 246 -19.83 -6.51 -14.49
N LYS A 247 -21.14 -6.66 -14.28
CA LYS A 247 -21.74 -7.41 -13.16
C LYS A 247 -21.43 -8.91 -13.24
N ALA A 248 -21.41 -9.49 -14.43
CA ALA A 248 -20.96 -10.86 -14.66
C ALA A 248 -19.47 -11.03 -14.31
N CYS A 249 -18.62 -10.08 -14.69
CA CYS A 249 -17.20 -10.05 -14.30
C CYS A 249 -17.01 -10.09 -12.77
N SER A 250 -17.87 -9.40 -12.00
CA SER A 250 -17.82 -9.36 -10.54
C SER A 250 -18.33 -10.61 -9.84
N ARG A 251 -19.29 -11.34 -10.43
CA ARG A 251 -20.13 -12.36 -9.74
C ARG A 251 -19.33 -13.40 -8.96
N GLY A 252 -18.28 -13.97 -9.55
CA GLY A 252 -17.50 -15.04 -8.94
C GLY A 252 -16.57 -14.63 -7.78
N SER A 253 -16.28 -13.35 -7.59
CA SER A 253 -15.48 -12.86 -6.44
C SER A 253 -16.34 -12.15 -5.39
N SER A 254 -17.42 -11.50 -5.81
CA SER A 254 -18.27 -10.71 -4.91
C SER A 254 -19.10 -11.59 -3.96
N SER A 255 -19.52 -12.79 -4.37
CA SER A 255 -20.37 -13.67 -3.54
C SER A 255 -19.76 -13.93 -2.15
N TYR A 256 -18.54 -14.46 -2.10
CA TYR A 256 -17.90 -14.83 -0.84
C TYR A 256 -17.62 -13.62 0.06
N ALA A 257 -17.24 -12.47 -0.52
CA ALA A 257 -17.06 -11.23 0.22
C ALA A 257 -18.38 -10.69 0.79
N GLN A 258 -19.49 -10.83 0.05
CA GLN A 258 -20.83 -10.51 0.55
C GLN A 258 -21.28 -11.49 1.64
N ASP A 259 -20.95 -12.79 1.51
CA ASP A 259 -21.28 -13.81 2.53
C ASP A 259 -20.51 -13.59 3.84
N LEU A 260 -19.25 -13.14 3.77
CA LEU A 260 -18.51 -12.68 4.96
C LEU A 260 -19.10 -11.38 5.53
N ARG A 261 -19.55 -10.44 4.68
CA ARG A 261 -20.24 -9.22 5.15
C ARG A 261 -21.56 -9.51 5.88
N LYS A 262 -22.28 -10.60 5.52
CA LYS A 262 -23.47 -11.10 6.24
C LYS A 262 -23.15 -11.67 7.63
N GLN A 263 -21.90 -12.02 7.91
CA GLN A 263 -21.45 -12.54 9.23
C GLN A 263 -21.06 -11.42 10.20
N LEU A 264 -21.06 -10.16 9.74
CA LEU A 264 -20.82 -9.00 10.60
C LEU A 264 -22.04 -8.74 11.48
N LYS A 265 -21.79 -8.63 12.79
CA LYS A 265 -22.73 -8.07 13.75
C LYS A 265 -22.85 -6.56 13.51
N PRO A 266 -23.92 -5.90 14.00
CA PRO A 266 -24.00 -4.45 14.04
C PRO A 266 -22.77 -3.86 14.74
N ASP A 267 -22.27 -2.72 14.24
CA ASP A 267 -21.03 -2.10 14.74
C ASP A 267 -21.04 -1.88 16.26
N ALA A 268 -22.21 -1.65 16.87
CA ALA A 268 -22.36 -1.52 18.31
C ALA A 268 -21.92 -2.77 19.11
N GLU A 269 -22.14 -3.98 18.60
CA GLU A 269 -21.68 -5.23 19.24
C GLU A 269 -20.18 -5.45 19.05
N ILE A 270 -19.65 -5.06 17.88
CA ILE A 270 -18.21 -5.09 17.61
C ILE A 270 -17.51 -4.08 18.53
N LEU A 271 -18.06 -2.88 18.70
CA LEU A 271 -17.58 -1.86 19.64
C LEU A 271 -17.67 -2.31 21.10
N ALA A 272 -18.73 -3.01 21.52
CA ALA A 272 -18.80 -3.64 22.85
C ALA A 272 -17.77 -4.77 23.05
N THR A 273 -17.25 -5.34 21.97
CA THR A 273 -16.15 -6.30 21.99
C THR A 273 -14.79 -5.60 22.04
N VAL A 274 -14.64 -4.46 21.35
CA VAL A 274 -13.42 -3.63 21.40
C VAL A 274 -13.26 -2.91 22.75
N ARG A 275 -14.34 -2.42 23.37
CA ARG A 275 -14.32 -1.80 24.71
C ARG A 275 -13.77 -2.73 25.78
N ARG A 276 -14.14 -4.01 25.75
CA ARG A 276 -13.59 -5.02 26.67
C ARG A 276 -12.07 -5.16 26.54
N ILE A 277 -11.50 -5.08 25.33
CA ILE A 277 -10.03 -5.09 25.13
C ILE A 277 -9.39 -3.89 25.84
N TYR A 278 -9.99 -2.71 25.73
CA TYR A 278 -9.51 -1.47 26.35
C TYR A 278 -9.58 -1.53 27.89
N GLU A 279 -10.69 -2.06 28.41
CA GLU A 279 -10.92 -2.32 29.83
C GLU A 279 -9.92 -3.38 30.37
N GLU A 280 -9.67 -4.46 29.62
CA GLU A 280 -8.67 -5.49 29.91
C GLU A 280 -7.23 -4.93 29.93
N SER A 281 -6.83 -4.08 28.97
CA SER A 281 -5.52 -3.42 28.99
C SER A 281 -5.37 -2.40 30.13
N SER A 282 -6.48 -1.77 30.54
CA SER A 282 -6.50 -0.84 31.67
C SER A 282 -6.45 -1.55 33.03
N SER A 283 -7.08 -2.73 33.15
CA SER A 283 -7.20 -3.50 34.40
C SER A 283 -6.04 -4.47 34.65
N SER A 284 -5.47 -5.09 33.60
CA SER A 284 -4.23 -5.88 33.71
C SER A 284 -3.06 -5.05 34.26
N SER A 285 -3.05 -3.75 33.97
CA SER A 285 -2.15 -2.75 34.56
C SER A 285 -2.34 -2.53 36.08
N SER A 286 -3.36 -3.14 36.70
CA SER A 286 -3.79 -2.88 38.09
C SER A 286 -3.91 -4.15 38.96
N ALA A 287 -3.67 -5.35 38.41
CA ALA A 287 -4.09 -6.61 39.04
C ALA A 287 -3.05 -7.30 39.96
N ASN A 288 -1.80 -6.85 39.98
CA ASN A 288 -0.69 -7.54 40.66
C ASN A 288 -0.57 -7.24 42.19
N THR A 289 -1.68 -7.16 42.93
CA THR A 289 -1.64 -6.82 44.37
C THR A 289 -2.78 -7.44 45.20
N SER A 290 -2.76 -8.76 45.47
CA SER A 290 -3.81 -9.39 46.30
C SER A 290 -3.47 -10.73 47.01
N THR A 291 -2.36 -10.82 47.73
CA THR A 291 -2.14 -11.88 48.75
C THR A 291 -1.40 -11.38 49.99
N HIS A 292 -2.12 -10.66 50.88
CA HIS A 292 -2.13 -10.83 52.35
C HIS A 292 -2.76 -9.61 53.04
N ALA A 293 -3.73 -9.89 53.92
CA ALA A 293 -4.18 -9.01 55.02
C ALA A 293 -3.41 -9.44 56.31
N PRO A 294 -3.24 -8.60 57.36
CA PRO A 294 -4.29 -7.73 57.92
C PRO A 294 -3.91 -6.31 58.38
N ASN A 295 -4.96 -5.49 58.55
CA ASN A 295 -5.15 -4.41 59.53
C ASN A 295 -4.00 -3.41 59.82
N ASN A 296 -4.07 -2.22 59.19
CA ASN A 296 -4.14 -0.96 59.95
C ASN A 296 -4.69 0.19 59.08
N PRO A 297 -5.61 1.05 59.57
CA PRO A 297 -6.04 2.26 58.86
C PRO A 297 -5.29 3.50 59.39
N ASP A 298 -4.36 4.06 58.59
CA ASP A 298 -4.06 5.50 58.51
C ASP A 298 -2.85 5.78 57.61
N SER A 299 -3.11 6.08 56.33
CA SER A 299 -2.23 6.89 55.45
C SER A 299 -2.87 7.06 54.07
N ALA A 300 -2.92 8.29 53.56
CA ALA A 300 -3.42 8.57 52.22
C ALA A 300 -2.40 8.13 51.17
N ASN A 301 -2.79 7.20 50.29
CA ASN A 301 -1.86 6.56 49.36
C ASN A 301 -1.95 7.19 47.95
N ASN A 302 -0.86 7.81 47.50
CA ASN A 302 -0.72 8.24 46.10
C ASN A 302 -0.49 7.02 45.22
N GLY A 303 -1.38 6.78 44.25
CA GLY A 303 -1.28 5.63 43.36
C GLY A 303 -0.09 5.70 42.41
N GLU A 304 1.01 5.01 42.74
CA GLU A 304 2.07 4.69 41.78
C GLU A 304 1.51 3.88 40.60
N ALA A 305 1.97 4.19 39.39
CA ALA A 305 1.72 3.37 38.21
C ALA A 305 2.39 1.98 38.34
N PRO A 306 1.90 0.93 37.64
CA PRO A 306 2.53 -0.38 37.67
C PRO A 306 4.01 -0.30 37.29
N LYS A 307 4.87 -0.86 38.15
CA LYS A 307 6.32 -0.87 37.95
C LYS A 307 6.69 -1.86 36.84
N THR A 308 6.85 -1.33 35.63
CA THR A 308 7.52 -2.02 34.52
C THR A 308 8.90 -2.49 34.99
N LEU A 309 9.16 -3.79 34.88
CA LEU A 309 10.46 -4.37 35.22
C LEU A 309 11.61 -3.64 34.51
N THR A 310 12.70 -3.42 35.24
CA THR A 310 13.91 -2.75 34.77
C THR A 310 15.12 -3.68 34.83
N LEU A 311 16.24 -3.27 34.22
CA LEU A 311 17.51 -3.99 34.38
C LEU A 311 18.07 -3.94 35.81
N ALA A 312 17.61 -3.00 36.65
CA ALA A 312 17.99 -2.97 38.07
C ALA A 312 17.29 -4.10 38.83
N ASP A 313 15.99 -4.31 38.60
CA ASP A 313 15.20 -5.37 39.26
C ASP A 313 15.70 -6.78 38.91
N LEU A 314 16.30 -6.94 37.72
CA LEU A 314 16.91 -8.18 37.25
C LEU A 314 18.40 -8.32 37.61
N ASN A 315 19.00 -7.38 38.35
CA ASN A 315 20.44 -7.29 38.64
C ASN A 315 21.36 -7.22 37.38
N LEU A 316 20.80 -6.97 36.20
CA LEU A 316 21.53 -6.89 34.93
C LEU A 316 22.20 -5.54 34.67
N SER A 317 21.86 -4.50 35.45
CA SER A 317 22.34 -3.11 35.32
C SER A 317 23.88 -2.93 35.32
N SER A 318 24.63 -3.87 35.90
CA SER A 318 26.10 -3.89 35.87
C SER A 318 26.69 -4.56 34.61
N SER A 319 25.91 -5.42 33.96
CA SER A 319 26.31 -6.24 32.80
C SER A 319 25.88 -5.66 31.45
N CYS A 320 24.83 -4.84 31.47
CA CYS A 320 24.15 -4.27 30.31
C CYS A 320 24.19 -2.73 30.34
N ARG A 321 24.11 -2.12 29.15
CA ARG A 321 24.01 -0.67 28.96
C ARG A 321 22.71 -0.33 28.28
N GLU A 322 21.93 0.52 28.94
CA GLU A 322 20.83 1.29 28.36
C GLU A 322 21.20 2.77 28.38
N VAL A 323 20.57 3.57 27.51
CA VAL A 323 20.70 5.02 27.53
C VAL A 323 19.49 5.67 28.22
N ALA A 324 19.76 6.73 28.97
CA ALA A 324 18.73 7.59 29.56
C ALA A 324 18.49 8.81 28.66
N ASP A 325 17.32 9.46 28.77
CA ASP A 325 17.18 10.78 28.17
C ASP A 325 17.78 11.85 29.08
N LEU A 326 18.60 12.74 28.52
CA LEU A 326 19.39 13.71 29.25
C LEU A 326 19.13 15.14 28.75
N ASP A 327 19.08 16.08 29.69
CA ASP A 327 19.03 17.51 29.39
C ASP A 327 20.27 17.97 28.63
N SER A 328 20.13 18.97 27.74
CA SER A 328 21.22 19.50 26.92
C SER A 328 22.46 19.89 27.74
N PRO A 329 22.35 20.53 28.93
CA PRO A 329 23.49 20.76 29.83
C PRO A 329 24.18 19.49 30.34
N SER A 330 23.47 18.40 30.61
CA SER A 330 24.09 17.10 30.95
C SER A 330 24.80 16.45 29.76
N VAL A 331 24.22 16.51 28.55
CA VAL A 331 24.88 16.02 27.34
C VAL A 331 26.14 16.81 27.01
N LEU A 332 26.10 18.15 27.12
CA LEU A 332 27.28 19.01 26.99
C LEU A 332 28.38 18.60 27.98
N ARG A 333 28.06 18.50 29.28
CA ARG A 333 29.01 18.06 30.33
C ARG A 333 29.58 16.66 30.06
N ALA A 334 28.81 15.75 29.46
CA ALA A 334 29.29 14.42 29.07
C ALA A 334 30.29 14.47 27.90
N ILE A 335 30.05 15.34 26.90
CA ILE A 335 30.97 15.57 25.78
C ILE A 335 32.27 16.22 26.30
N GLU A 336 32.17 17.28 27.10
CA GLU A 336 33.31 17.97 27.71
C GLU A 336 34.20 17.00 28.51
N ARG A 337 33.60 16.17 29.39
CA ARG A 337 34.33 15.14 30.15
C ARG A 337 35.05 14.15 29.24
N SER A 338 34.43 13.74 28.14
CA SER A 338 35.00 12.80 27.16
C SER A 338 36.19 13.41 26.42
N ILE A 339 36.10 14.67 25.99
CA ILE A 339 37.19 15.41 25.34
C ILE A 339 38.32 15.74 26.35
N LEU A 340 37.99 16.08 27.60
CA LEU A 340 38.97 16.30 28.66
C LEU A 340 39.75 15.02 29.00
N ALA A 341 39.10 13.86 29.01
CA ALA A 341 39.75 12.57 29.19
C ALA A 341 40.70 12.24 28.02
N VAL A 342 40.29 12.53 26.78
CA VAL A 342 41.15 12.46 25.59
C VAL A 342 42.36 13.38 25.69
N ALA A 343 42.17 14.64 26.07
CA ALA A 343 43.26 15.60 26.22
C ALA A 343 44.27 15.16 27.28
N ARG A 344 43.80 14.65 28.43
CA ARG A 344 44.64 14.04 29.47
C ARG A 344 45.38 12.80 28.96
N SER A 345 44.77 11.97 28.11
CA SER A 345 45.43 10.83 27.48
C SER A 345 46.60 11.26 26.59
N ILE A 346 46.39 12.26 25.73
CA ILE A 346 47.40 12.82 24.83
C ILE A 346 48.57 13.42 25.64
N LEU A 347 48.29 14.28 26.61
CA LEU A 347 49.30 14.90 27.47
C LEU A 347 50.10 13.88 28.30
N SER A 348 49.49 12.73 28.63
CA SER A 348 50.15 11.61 29.32
C SER A 348 50.95 10.67 28.41
N GLY A 349 51.17 11.02 27.14
CA GLY A 349 51.90 10.20 26.16
C GLY A 349 51.15 8.95 25.66
N ARG A 350 49.98 8.63 26.22
CA ARG A 350 49.13 7.49 25.80
C ARG A 350 48.37 7.73 24.48
N GLY A 351 48.52 8.91 23.90
CA GLY A 351 47.96 9.26 22.60
C GLY A 351 46.44 9.42 22.59
N PHE A 352 45.90 9.57 21.37
CA PHE A 352 44.47 9.82 21.13
C PHE A 352 43.73 8.51 20.80
N SER A 353 42.71 8.19 21.61
CA SER A 353 41.76 7.11 21.33
C SER A 353 40.37 7.41 21.93
N PHE A 354 39.33 6.79 21.39
CA PHE A 354 38.01 6.71 22.03
C PHE A 354 37.70 5.27 22.46
N SER A 355 37.01 5.10 23.59
CA SER A 355 36.43 3.80 24.00
C SER A 355 34.92 3.83 23.73
N VAL A 356 34.46 2.96 22.84
CA VAL A 356 33.09 2.97 22.30
C VAL A 356 32.43 1.61 22.52
N PRO A 357 31.22 1.51 23.10
CA PRO A 357 30.50 0.25 23.26
C PRO A 357 30.37 -0.53 21.93
N SER A 358 30.61 -1.84 21.95
CA SER A 358 30.52 -2.65 20.74
C SER A 358 29.06 -2.94 20.40
N ARG A 359 28.56 -2.45 19.26
CA ARG A 359 27.19 -2.74 18.79
C ARG A 359 27.07 -4.01 17.92
N SER A 360 28.11 -4.85 17.89
CA SER A 360 28.09 -6.14 17.20
C SER A 360 26.99 -7.06 17.72
N SER A 361 26.44 -7.94 16.86
CA SER A 361 25.44 -8.95 17.26
C SER A 361 25.90 -9.82 18.43
N SER A 362 27.19 -10.17 18.45
CA SER A 362 27.85 -10.89 19.55
C SER A 362 27.92 -10.14 20.90
N ASN A 363 27.48 -8.89 20.95
CA ASN A 363 27.39 -8.09 22.17
C ASN A 363 25.94 -7.63 22.47
N GLN A 364 24.96 -8.16 21.75
CA GLN A 364 23.54 -7.96 22.00
C GLN A 364 23.01 -9.13 22.84
N LEU A 365 21.95 -8.90 23.60
CA LEU A 365 21.24 -9.91 24.40
C LEU A 365 19.74 -9.60 24.33
N PHE A 366 18.93 -10.57 23.93
CA PHE A 366 17.49 -10.51 24.21
C PHE A 366 17.27 -10.85 25.69
N VAL A 367 16.49 -10.04 26.40
CA VAL A 367 16.14 -10.24 27.82
C VAL A 367 14.66 -10.63 27.89
N PRO A 368 14.31 -11.93 28.05
CA PRO A 368 12.93 -12.40 27.96
C PRO A 368 11.99 -11.75 28.98
N GLU A 369 12.48 -11.44 30.17
CA GLU A 369 11.71 -10.81 31.26
C GLU A 369 11.23 -9.40 30.89
N LEU A 370 11.91 -8.76 29.92
CA LEU A 370 11.68 -7.39 29.47
C LEU A 370 11.21 -7.30 28.01
N ASP A 371 11.09 -8.45 27.33
CA ASP A 371 10.76 -8.64 25.91
C ASP A 371 11.57 -7.76 24.95
N ARG A 372 12.82 -7.37 25.32
CA ARG A 372 13.62 -6.38 24.58
C ARG A 372 15.07 -6.80 24.34
N ILE A 373 15.64 -6.34 23.23
CA ILE A 373 17.06 -6.53 22.90
C ILE A 373 17.88 -5.40 23.55
N VAL A 374 18.86 -5.77 24.38
CA VAL A 374 19.71 -4.90 25.20
C VAL A 374 21.19 -5.07 24.79
N LEU A 375 22.02 -4.05 25.03
CA LEU A 375 23.46 -4.11 24.76
C LEU A 375 24.27 -4.54 26.00
N ARG A 376 25.20 -5.49 25.85
CA ARG A 376 26.15 -5.89 26.92
C ARG A 376 27.30 -4.88 27.05
N SER A 377 28.00 -4.90 28.19
CA SER A 377 28.99 -3.87 28.58
C SER A 377 30.28 -3.76 27.75
N ARG A 378 30.58 -4.72 26.84
CA ARG A 378 31.85 -4.79 26.09
C ARG A 378 32.13 -3.55 25.24
N SER A 379 33.32 -2.97 25.40
CA SER A 379 33.80 -1.83 24.60
C SER A 379 34.80 -2.22 23.52
N SER A 380 34.94 -1.34 22.52
CA SER A 380 35.94 -1.36 21.45
C SER A 380 36.80 -0.09 21.55
N SER A 381 38.12 -0.22 21.38
CA SER A 381 39.01 0.95 21.33
C SER A 381 39.16 1.44 19.88
N ARG A 382 39.20 2.76 19.71
CA ARG A 382 39.42 3.45 18.43
C ARG A 382 40.66 4.35 18.53
N PRO A 383 41.88 3.79 18.54
CA PRO A 383 43.10 4.58 18.51
C PRO A 383 43.24 5.33 17.17
N PHE A 384 43.62 6.60 17.25
CA PHE A 384 43.86 7.45 16.07
C PHE A 384 45.11 7.00 15.30
N ALA A 385 46.14 6.51 15.99
CA ALA A 385 47.42 6.10 15.38
C ALA A 385 47.35 4.79 14.56
N HIS A 386 46.20 4.12 14.47
CA HIS A 386 46.07 2.83 13.79
C HIS A 386 45.21 2.94 12.53
N LEU A 387 45.73 2.43 11.40
CA LEU A 387 45.18 2.66 10.05
C LEU A 387 43.71 2.22 9.88
N SER A 388 43.28 1.14 10.55
CA SER A 388 41.89 0.66 10.46
C SER A 388 40.88 1.47 11.30
N THR A 389 41.35 2.29 12.24
CA THR A 389 40.49 3.05 13.17
C THR A 389 40.63 4.56 13.04
N VAL A 390 41.70 5.08 12.43
CA VAL A 390 41.95 6.53 12.26
C VAL A 390 40.74 7.29 11.73
N ARG A 391 40.16 6.88 10.59
CA ARG A 391 38.97 7.53 9.99
C ARG A 391 37.77 7.52 10.94
N LYS A 392 37.54 6.41 11.67
CA LYS A 392 36.45 6.29 12.64
C LYS A 392 36.68 7.19 13.87
N ALA A 393 37.92 7.32 14.33
CA ALA A 393 38.28 8.24 15.42
C ALA A 393 38.08 9.72 15.00
N THR A 394 38.54 10.11 13.80
CA THR A 394 38.33 11.46 13.26
C THR A 394 36.84 11.80 13.10
N ILE A 395 36.04 10.88 12.54
CA ILE A 395 34.58 11.06 12.44
C ILE A 395 33.94 11.18 13.83
N THR A 396 34.38 10.39 14.82
CA THR A 396 33.86 10.46 16.21
C THR A 396 34.13 11.84 16.83
N ALA A 397 35.35 12.36 16.69
CA ALA A 397 35.69 13.72 17.15
C ALA A 397 34.88 14.81 16.44
N ARG A 398 34.68 14.68 15.12
CA ARG A 398 33.90 15.64 14.32
C ARG A 398 32.43 15.64 14.73
N VAL A 399 31.82 14.47 14.91
CA VAL A 399 30.42 14.35 15.37
C VAL A 399 30.26 14.93 16.78
N LEU A 400 31.15 14.64 17.72
CA LEU A 400 31.13 15.27 19.06
C LEU A 400 31.22 16.81 18.98
N SER A 401 32.13 17.33 18.15
CA SER A 401 32.31 18.78 17.94
C SER A 401 31.05 19.44 17.35
N LEU A 402 30.40 18.78 16.38
CA LEU A 402 29.16 19.26 15.77
C LEU A 402 27.99 19.23 16.76
N VAL A 403 27.78 18.12 17.46
CA VAL A 403 26.73 17.98 18.49
C VAL A 403 26.91 19.02 19.60
N HIS A 404 28.14 19.21 20.10
CA HIS A 404 28.45 20.25 21.09
C HIS A 404 28.08 21.66 20.59
N ALA A 405 28.42 21.98 19.33
CA ALA A 405 28.10 23.27 18.71
C ALA A 405 26.61 23.45 18.34
N VAL A 406 25.83 22.37 18.30
CA VAL A 406 24.36 22.38 18.15
C VAL A 406 23.69 22.61 19.50
N LEU A 407 24.08 21.83 20.51
CA LEU A 407 23.59 21.94 21.89
C LEU A 407 23.84 23.33 22.49
N LEU A 408 25.05 23.90 22.32
CA LEU A 408 25.37 25.26 22.78
C LEU A 408 24.50 26.37 22.14
N ARG A 409 23.86 26.10 21.00
CA ARG A 409 22.96 27.04 20.32
C ARG A 409 21.48 26.78 20.61
N GLY A 410 21.13 25.71 21.31
CA GLY A 410 19.74 25.30 21.55
C GLY A 410 18.96 24.86 20.29
N ILE A 411 19.64 24.67 19.16
CA ILE A 411 19.00 24.31 17.88
C ILE A 411 18.92 22.78 17.70
N HIS A 412 18.14 22.34 16.72
CA HIS A 412 18.13 20.95 16.24
C HIS A 412 18.63 20.91 14.77
N VAL A 413 19.22 19.78 14.36
CA VAL A 413 19.84 19.60 13.03
C VAL A 413 19.48 18.23 12.47
N THR A 414 19.19 18.07 11.17
CA THR A 414 18.88 16.74 10.64
C THR A 414 20.15 15.92 10.38
N LYS A 415 20.01 14.60 10.31
CA LYS A 415 21.10 13.69 9.88
C LYS A 415 21.76 14.11 8.55
N ARG A 416 20.99 14.66 7.61
CA ARG A 416 21.50 15.09 6.30
C ARG A 416 22.32 16.36 6.40
N ASP A 417 21.85 17.34 7.15
CA ASP A 417 22.59 18.60 7.37
C ASP A 417 23.92 18.32 8.08
N LEU A 418 23.90 17.45 9.11
CA LEU A 418 25.10 16.97 9.78
C LEU A 418 26.08 16.33 8.79
N PHE A 419 25.61 15.44 7.92
CA PHE A 419 26.43 14.85 6.86
C PHE A 419 27.00 15.90 5.89
N TYR A 420 26.21 16.88 5.46
CA TYR A 420 26.69 17.92 4.54
C TYR A 420 27.70 18.89 5.17
N THR A 421 27.80 18.99 6.50
CA THR A 421 28.87 19.79 7.15
C THR A 421 30.29 19.29 6.86
N ASP A 422 30.46 18.01 6.49
CA ASP A 422 31.77 17.42 6.22
C ASP A 422 31.69 16.18 5.29
N ALA A 423 30.91 16.29 4.22
CA ALA A 423 30.60 15.14 3.33
C ALA A 423 31.85 14.41 2.80
N LYS A 424 32.99 15.10 2.63
CA LYS A 424 34.28 14.48 2.24
C LYS A 424 34.87 13.59 3.35
N LEU A 425 34.75 13.99 4.61
CA LEU A 425 35.21 13.21 5.76
C LEU A 425 34.31 12.01 6.04
N PHE A 426 32.99 12.15 5.91
CA PHE A 426 32.05 11.05 6.12
C PHE A 426 32.03 10.07 4.93
N GLY A 427 32.02 10.58 3.69
CA GLY A 427 31.86 9.80 2.46
C GLY A 427 30.39 9.44 2.23
N ASP A 428 29.88 8.51 3.04
CA ASP A 428 28.49 8.04 2.99
C ASP A 428 27.73 8.42 4.26
N GLN A 429 26.44 8.71 4.15
CA GLN A 429 25.60 9.03 5.31
C GLN A 429 25.56 7.87 6.33
N SER A 430 25.70 6.62 5.88
CA SER A 430 25.79 5.44 6.76
C SER A 430 26.95 5.51 7.77
N HIS A 431 28.07 6.14 7.40
CA HIS A 431 29.22 6.32 8.27
C HIS A 431 28.97 7.38 9.35
N SER A 432 28.32 8.50 9.02
CA SER A 432 27.91 9.51 10.01
C SER A 432 26.79 9.00 10.93
N ASP A 433 25.79 8.30 10.39
CA ASP A 433 24.69 7.72 11.15
C ASP A 433 25.19 6.69 12.18
N ALA A 434 26.11 5.79 11.76
CA ALA A 434 26.69 4.79 12.64
C ALA A 434 27.53 5.42 13.77
N VAL A 435 28.32 6.46 13.48
CA VAL A 435 29.11 7.12 14.53
C VAL A 435 28.25 8.00 15.44
N LEU A 436 27.11 8.52 14.96
CA LEU A 436 26.15 9.22 15.82
C LEU A 436 25.51 8.28 16.85
N ASP A 437 25.13 7.06 16.44
CA ASP A 437 24.66 6.01 17.37
C ASP A 437 25.75 5.65 18.40
N ASP A 438 27.01 5.55 17.95
CA ASP A 438 28.16 5.24 18.79
C ASP A 438 28.43 6.33 19.83
N VAL A 439 28.24 7.60 19.46
CA VAL A 439 28.31 8.76 20.35
C VAL A 439 27.18 8.72 21.39
N SER A 440 25.94 8.39 20.98
CA SER A 440 24.81 8.13 21.89
C SER A 440 25.19 7.11 22.98
N CYS A 441 25.74 5.95 22.56
CA CYS A 441 26.17 4.88 23.45
C CYS A 441 27.34 5.27 24.36
N MET A 442 28.25 6.12 23.88
CA MET A 442 29.45 6.55 24.61
C MET A 442 29.13 7.61 25.67
N LEU A 443 28.17 8.50 25.39
CA LEU A 443 27.69 9.53 26.31
C LEU A 443 26.63 9.01 27.29
N GLY A 444 25.92 7.92 26.94
CA GLY A 444 24.85 7.33 27.75
C GLY A 444 23.47 7.99 27.54
N CYS A 445 23.30 8.77 26.48
CA CYS A 445 22.08 9.53 26.19
C CYS A 445 21.27 8.94 25.01
N THR A 446 19.98 9.25 24.92
CA THR A 446 19.16 8.90 23.73
C THR A 446 19.67 9.63 22.49
N ARG A 447 19.18 9.22 21.31
CA ARG A 447 19.45 9.95 20.07
C ARG A 447 18.83 11.36 20.10
N SER A 448 17.68 11.53 20.76
CA SER A 448 16.97 12.81 20.89
C SER A 448 17.80 13.82 21.69
N SER A 449 18.42 13.38 22.79
CA SER A 449 19.27 14.25 23.64
C SER A 449 20.47 14.85 22.87
N LEU A 450 20.90 14.26 21.76
CA LEU A 450 21.97 14.79 20.89
C LEU A 450 21.51 15.98 20.01
N HIS A 451 20.22 16.33 20.02
CA HIS A 451 19.61 17.33 19.13
C HIS A 451 19.73 17.03 17.61
N VAL A 452 20.10 15.79 17.22
CA VAL A 452 20.22 15.37 15.82
C VAL A 452 19.05 14.49 15.40
N VAL A 453 18.06 15.10 14.75
CA VAL A 453 16.79 14.47 14.39
C VAL A 453 16.87 13.65 13.11
N ALA A 454 16.04 12.59 13.03
CA ALA A 454 15.81 11.85 11.80
C ALA A 454 14.94 12.66 10.83
N SER A 455 14.95 12.29 9.54
CA SER A 455 13.93 12.75 8.60
C SER A 455 12.61 12.09 8.97
N GLU A 456 11.58 12.90 9.23
CA GLU A 456 10.21 12.43 9.46
C GLU A 456 9.71 11.57 8.28
N LYS A 457 8.91 10.57 8.62
CA LYS A 457 8.12 9.73 7.70
C LYS A 457 6.75 9.37 8.26
N GLY A 458 6.65 9.34 9.59
CA GLY A 458 5.46 8.97 10.32
C GLY A 458 4.27 9.90 10.07
N VAL A 459 3.08 9.32 10.02
CA VAL A 459 1.81 10.05 9.85
C VAL A 459 0.77 9.48 10.81
N VAL A 460 -0.02 10.36 11.42
CA VAL A 460 -1.14 10.03 12.30
C VAL A 460 -2.45 10.67 11.82
N VAL A 461 -3.56 9.95 11.94
CA VAL A 461 -4.93 10.43 11.69
C VAL A 461 -5.91 9.74 12.64
N GLY A 462 -7.04 10.39 12.96
CA GLY A 462 -8.11 9.77 13.74
C GLY A 462 -8.39 10.47 15.07
N ARG A 463 -8.90 9.72 16.05
CA ARG A 463 -9.44 10.22 17.33
C ARG A 463 -8.35 10.69 18.30
N LEU A 464 -7.59 11.70 17.91
CA LEU A 464 -6.49 12.28 18.70
C LEU A 464 -6.48 13.81 18.57
N VAL A 465 -6.27 14.47 19.69
CA VAL A 465 -5.93 15.90 19.78
C VAL A 465 -4.67 16.02 20.64
N PHE A 466 -3.72 16.87 20.24
CA PHE A 466 -2.49 17.12 21.01
C PHE A 466 -1.97 18.55 20.86
N SER A 467 -1.04 18.95 21.73
CA SER A 467 -0.28 20.19 21.65
C SER A 467 1.12 19.93 21.10
N ASP A 468 1.55 20.73 20.12
CA ASP A 468 2.84 20.66 19.42
C ASP A 468 3.49 22.05 19.52
N ASP A 469 4.48 22.21 20.41
CA ASP A 469 5.12 23.51 20.72
C ASP A 469 4.15 24.65 21.13
N GLY A 470 2.97 24.27 21.62
CA GLY A 470 1.86 25.16 22.00
C GLY A 470 0.67 25.13 21.03
N ASP A 471 0.88 24.81 19.76
CA ASP A 471 -0.20 24.73 18.76
C ASP A 471 -1.08 23.51 19.01
N ARG A 472 -2.42 23.69 19.01
CA ARG A 472 -3.39 22.61 19.20
C ARG A 472 -3.75 21.94 17.88
N ILE A 473 -3.41 20.66 17.76
CA ILE A 473 -3.59 19.85 16.55
C ILE A 473 -4.73 18.85 16.77
N ASP A 474 -5.70 18.81 15.85
CA ASP A 474 -6.83 17.88 15.83
C ASP A 474 -6.71 16.89 14.67
N CYS A 475 -6.30 15.66 14.96
CA CYS A 475 -6.07 14.61 13.97
C CYS A 475 -7.34 14.09 13.29
N THR A 476 -8.55 14.49 13.74
CA THR A 476 -9.80 14.15 13.05
C THR A 476 -10.05 15.04 11.82
N ARG A 477 -9.36 16.19 11.72
CA ARG A 477 -9.59 17.23 10.70
C ARG A 477 -8.48 17.35 9.65
N MET A 478 -7.47 16.48 9.69
CA MET A 478 -6.28 16.54 8.81
C MET A 478 -6.49 15.98 7.39
N GLY A 479 -7.73 15.75 6.97
CA GLY A 479 -8.05 15.13 5.68
C GLY A 479 -7.55 13.68 5.56
N ILE A 480 -7.27 13.23 4.33
CA ILE A 480 -6.78 11.86 4.05
C ILE A 480 -5.29 11.74 4.39
N GLY A 481 -4.51 12.81 4.17
CA GLY A 481 -3.04 12.81 4.34
C GLY A 481 -2.54 12.79 5.79
N GLY A 482 -3.40 13.01 6.79
CA GLY A 482 -3.03 13.03 8.21
C GLY A 482 -2.12 14.19 8.61
N LYS A 483 -1.66 14.18 9.87
CA LYS A 483 -0.57 15.04 10.38
C LYS A 483 0.72 14.24 10.39
N ALA A 484 1.80 14.80 9.87
CA ALA A 484 3.14 14.24 10.04
C ALA A 484 3.52 14.22 11.53
N ILE A 485 4.08 13.10 12.01
CA ILE A 485 4.48 12.94 13.41
C ILE A 485 5.69 13.85 13.67
N PRO A 486 5.65 14.76 14.67
CA PRO A 486 6.72 15.72 14.92
C PRO A 486 8.10 15.06 15.15
N PRO A 487 9.21 15.71 14.78
CA PRO A 487 10.54 15.12 14.94
C PRO A 487 11.04 15.16 16.39
N ASN A 488 10.50 16.07 17.20
CA ASN A 488 10.77 16.23 18.62
C ASN A 488 9.49 15.87 19.40
N ILE A 489 9.45 14.65 19.92
CA ILE A 489 8.29 14.10 20.64
C ILE A 489 8.17 14.67 22.06
N ASP A 490 9.22 15.32 22.56
CA ASP A 490 9.30 15.87 23.91
C ASP A 490 8.53 17.20 24.01
N ARG A 491 8.32 17.89 22.87
CA ARG A 491 7.38 19.02 22.72
C ARG A 491 5.92 18.59 22.62
N VAL A 492 5.64 17.31 22.33
CA VAL A 492 4.27 16.80 22.24
C VAL A 492 3.68 16.68 23.65
N SER A 493 2.57 17.36 23.88
CA SER A 493 1.90 17.43 25.18
C SER A 493 0.38 17.38 25.02
N ASN A 494 -0.35 17.32 26.15
CA ASN A 494 -1.82 17.37 26.18
C ASN A 494 -2.51 16.33 25.27
N LEU A 495 -2.04 15.08 25.27
CA LEU A 495 -2.68 14.00 24.51
C LEU A 495 -4.12 13.79 24.99
N GLN A 496 -5.09 14.02 24.11
CA GLN A 496 -6.52 13.87 24.38
C GLN A 496 -7.15 12.96 23.32
N SER A 497 -7.89 11.94 23.74
CA SER A 497 -8.46 10.93 22.85
C SER A 497 -9.71 10.28 23.45
N ASP A 498 -10.67 9.93 22.59
CA ASP A 498 -11.78 9.02 22.87
C ASP A 498 -11.69 7.73 22.01
N ALA A 499 -10.49 7.39 21.55
CA ALA A 499 -10.19 6.12 20.92
C ALA A 499 -10.34 4.95 21.91
N LEU A 500 -10.57 3.76 21.35
CA LEU A 500 -10.53 2.49 22.08
C LEU A 500 -9.25 1.68 21.79
N PHE A 501 -8.52 2.01 20.72
CA PHE A 501 -7.26 1.37 20.33
C PHE A 501 -6.44 2.26 19.39
N VAL A 502 -5.14 1.93 19.24
CA VAL A 502 -4.28 2.44 18.17
C VAL A 502 -4.16 1.37 17.08
N LEU A 503 -4.41 1.73 15.83
CA LEU A 503 -4.20 0.90 14.65
C LEU A 503 -2.87 1.30 13.99
N LEU A 504 -1.83 0.53 14.25
CA LEU A 504 -0.53 0.63 13.60
C LEU A 504 -0.59 -0.02 12.21
N VAL A 505 -0.31 0.75 11.16
CA VAL A 505 -0.38 0.30 9.76
C VAL A 505 0.99 0.44 9.10
N GLU A 506 1.52 -0.64 8.53
CA GLU A 506 2.79 -0.60 7.80
C GLU A 506 2.70 0.24 6.51
N LYS A 507 1.75 -0.14 5.64
CA LYS A 507 1.71 0.29 4.23
C LYS A 507 0.95 1.61 4.08
N ASP A 508 1.60 2.59 3.46
CA ASP A 508 1.03 3.93 3.25
C ASP A 508 -0.31 3.89 2.49
N ALA A 509 -0.42 3.03 1.47
CA ALA A 509 -1.67 2.86 0.71
C ALA A 509 -2.84 2.30 1.56
N ALA A 510 -2.55 1.43 2.52
CA ALA A 510 -3.56 0.91 3.45
C ALA A 510 -3.98 2.00 4.46
N PHE A 511 -3.03 2.78 4.96
CA PHE A 511 -3.30 3.96 5.79
C PHE A 511 -4.19 4.97 5.05
N MET A 512 -3.88 5.30 3.79
CA MET A 512 -4.67 6.24 2.98
C MET A 512 -6.11 5.75 2.74
N ARG A 513 -6.32 4.44 2.47
CA ARG A 513 -7.67 3.83 2.37
C ARG A 513 -8.45 3.96 3.69
N LEU A 514 -7.80 3.67 4.82
CA LEU A 514 -8.38 3.79 6.16
C LEU A 514 -8.74 5.24 6.54
N ALA A 515 -7.94 6.21 6.06
CA ALA A 515 -8.17 7.63 6.25
C ALA A 515 -9.31 8.17 5.36
N GLU A 516 -9.38 7.72 4.10
CA GLU A 516 -10.42 8.05 3.12
C GLU A 516 -11.80 7.55 3.56
N ASP A 517 -11.91 6.27 3.91
CA ASP A 517 -13.15 5.65 4.44
C ASP A 517 -13.48 6.15 5.88
N ARG A 518 -12.63 6.99 6.48
CA ARG A 518 -12.73 7.51 7.86
C ARG A 518 -12.99 6.41 8.90
N PHE A 519 -12.27 5.29 8.79
CA PHE A 519 -12.44 4.11 9.65
C PHE A 519 -12.40 4.45 11.15
N TYR A 520 -11.56 5.41 11.53
CA TYR A 520 -11.42 5.97 12.89
C TYR A 520 -12.67 6.64 13.47
N ASN A 521 -13.69 6.96 12.67
CA ASN A 521 -14.98 7.47 13.15
C ASN A 521 -16.02 6.34 13.31
N ARG A 522 -15.94 5.27 12.50
CA ARG A 522 -16.80 4.09 12.61
C ARG A 522 -16.37 3.21 13.79
N PHE A 523 -15.06 3.00 13.91
CA PHE A 523 -14.42 2.34 15.05
C PHE A 523 -13.45 3.35 15.70
N PRO A 524 -13.80 3.97 16.83
CA PRO A 524 -12.98 5.01 17.47
C PRO A 524 -11.54 4.55 17.72
N CYS A 525 -10.61 5.04 16.90
CA CYS A 525 -9.21 4.66 16.98
C CYS A 525 -8.27 5.79 16.53
N ILE A 526 -6.99 5.63 16.84
CA ILE A 526 -5.89 6.43 16.29
C ILE A 526 -5.19 5.57 15.25
N ILE A 527 -5.10 6.02 14.00
CA ILE A 527 -4.41 5.28 12.93
C ILE A 527 -3.05 5.93 12.71
N LEU A 528 -2.00 5.11 12.69
CA LEU A 528 -0.60 5.54 12.68
C LEU A 528 0.19 4.70 11.69
N THR A 529 1.02 5.33 10.85
CA THR A 529 1.94 4.63 9.94
C THR A 529 3.32 5.24 9.95
N ALA A 530 4.35 4.42 9.66
CA ALA A 530 5.72 4.87 9.36
C ALA A 530 6.07 4.73 7.86
N LYS A 531 5.12 4.30 7.02
CA LYS A 531 5.32 3.99 5.59
C LYS A 531 6.43 2.93 5.39
N GLY A 532 6.26 1.77 6.04
CA GLY A 532 7.23 0.68 6.10
C GLY A 532 8.07 0.70 7.39
N GLN A 533 9.38 0.50 7.26
CA GLN A 533 10.34 0.39 8.37
C GLN A 533 10.32 1.65 9.28
N PRO A 534 10.01 1.53 10.58
CA PRO A 534 9.85 2.66 11.48
C PRO A 534 11.13 3.47 11.74
N ASP A 535 10.95 4.78 11.77
CA ASP A 535 11.89 5.77 12.27
C ASP A 535 11.73 5.99 13.79
N VAL A 536 12.61 6.83 14.36
CA VAL A 536 12.70 7.04 15.82
C VAL A 536 11.49 7.81 16.35
N ALA A 537 11.06 8.87 15.65
CA ALA A 537 9.95 9.72 16.10
C ALA A 537 8.63 8.94 16.16
N THR A 538 8.31 8.15 15.13
CA THR A 538 7.11 7.30 15.10
C THR A 538 7.08 6.27 16.24
N ARG A 539 8.22 5.70 16.63
CA ARG A 539 8.31 4.74 17.75
C ARG A 539 8.14 5.41 19.11
N LEU A 540 8.77 6.56 19.32
CA LEU A 540 8.57 7.39 20.52
C LEU A 540 7.12 7.84 20.65
N PHE A 541 6.51 8.33 19.57
CA PHE A 541 5.11 8.79 19.55
C PHE A 541 4.13 7.64 19.82
N LEU A 542 4.30 6.48 19.20
CA LEU A 542 3.45 5.29 19.48
C LEU A 542 3.54 4.86 20.95
N ARG A 543 4.77 4.84 21.51
CA ARG A 543 4.97 4.53 22.93
C ARG A 543 4.30 5.55 23.84
N LYS A 544 4.45 6.84 23.54
CA LYS A 544 3.84 7.95 24.30
C LYS A 544 2.31 7.87 24.27
N LEU A 545 1.72 7.55 23.12
CA LEU A 545 0.28 7.24 23.00
C LEU A 545 -0.13 6.05 23.89
N LYS A 546 0.59 4.91 23.86
CA LYS A 546 0.26 3.76 24.73
C LYS A 546 0.43 4.10 26.22
N ALA A 547 1.45 4.86 26.59
CA ALA A 547 1.74 5.21 27.98
C ALA A 547 0.74 6.21 28.59
N GLU A 548 0.44 7.31 27.88
CA GLU A 548 -0.44 8.38 28.39
C GLU A 548 -1.93 8.04 28.23
N LEU A 549 -2.33 7.43 27.11
CA LEU A 549 -3.74 7.13 26.80
C LEU A 549 -4.16 5.70 27.20
N ARG A 550 -3.22 4.83 27.57
CA ARG A 550 -3.43 3.42 27.96
C ARG A 550 -4.16 2.57 26.89
N LEU A 551 -4.05 2.97 25.62
CA LEU A 551 -4.72 2.32 24.51
C LEU A 551 -4.02 1.01 24.10
N PRO A 552 -4.77 -0.09 23.86
CA PRO A 552 -4.20 -1.27 23.22
C PRO A 552 -3.78 -0.96 21.78
N VAL A 553 -2.71 -1.59 21.31
CA VAL A 553 -2.16 -1.35 19.97
C VAL A 553 -2.36 -2.62 19.11
N LEU A 554 -3.00 -2.44 17.96
CA LEU A 554 -3.24 -3.50 16.97
C LEU A 554 -2.40 -3.20 15.72
N ALA A 555 -1.66 -4.19 15.21
CA ALA A 555 -0.78 -4.03 14.06
C ALA A 555 -1.33 -4.70 12.77
N LEU A 556 -1.31 -3.94 11.68
CA LEU A 556 -1.61 -4.35 10.32
C LEU A 556 -0.35 -4.19 9.45
N VAL A 557 0.31 -5.30 9.15
CA VAL A 557 1.54 -5.44 8.35
C VAL A 557 1.29 -6.31 7.11
N ASP A 558 2.20 -6.28 6.13
CA ASP A 558 2.14 -7.20 5.00
C ASP A 558 2.39 -8.66 5.44
N SER A 559 1.79 -9.62 4.74
CA SER A 559 1.88 -11.06 5.04
C SER A 559 3.19 -11.66 4.50
N ASP A 560 4.32 -11.14 4.96
CA ASP A 560 5.66 -11.60 4.61
C ASP A 560 6.67 -11.49 5.79
N PRO A 561 7.92 -12.00 5.66
CA PRO A 561 8.88 -11.99 6.75
C PRO A 561 9.33 -10.57 7.15
N TYR A 562 9.27 -9.60 6.24
CA TYR A 562 9.64 -8.21 6.50
C TYR A 562 8.54 -7.48 7.27
N GLY A 563 7.26 -7.73 6.98
CA GLY A 563 6.13 -7.22 7.77
C GLY A 563 6.22 -7.65 9.24
N LEU A 564 6.50 -8.94 9.49
CA LEU A 564 6.75 -9.45 10.85
C LEU A 564 8.05 -8.88 11.46
N LYS A 565 9.10 -8.65 10.65
CA LYS A 565 10.32 -7.98 11.16
C LYS A 565 10.03 -6.53 11.59
N ILE A 566 9.20 -5.81 10.85
CA ILE A 566 8.76 -4.44 11.19
C ILE A 566 8.00 -4.45 12.52
N LEU A 567 7.06 -5.38 12.72
CA LEU A 567 6.37 -5.57 14.01
C LEU A 567 7.37 -5.83 15.15
N SER A 568 8.34 -6.72 14.94
CA SER A 568 9.37 -7.02 15.97
C SER A 568 10.23 -5.80 16.35
N VAL A 569 10.43 -4.83 15.45
CA VAL A 569 11.18 -3.59 15.75
C VAL A 569 10.37 -2.63 16.63
N TYR A 570 9.04 -2.63 16.52
CA TYR A 570 8.18 -1.88 17.45
C TYR A 570 8.14 -2.55 18.83
N MET A 571 8.01 -3.87 18.90
CA MET A 571 7.87 -4.61 20.17
C MET A 571 9.18 -4.83 20.91
N CYS A 572 10.16 -5.46 20.25
CA CYS A 572 11.39 -5.96 20.90
C CYS A 572 12.62 -5.07 20.65
N GLY A 573 12.51 -4.19 19.64
CA GLY A 573 13.53 -3.20 19.28
C GLY A 573 14.36 -3.60 18.05
N SER A 574 15.15 -2.64 17.56
CA SER A 574 16.10 -2.89 16.46
C SER A 574 17.47 -3.25 17.02
N LYS A 575 18.07 -4.34 16.51
CA LYS A 575 19.43 -4.78 16.86
C LYS A 575 20.46 -3.64 16.83
N ASN A 576 20.39 -2.76 15.83
CA ASN A 576 21.31 -1.62 15.66
C ASN A 576 21.14 -0.51 16.73
N MET A 577 19.96 -0.44 17.36
CA MET A 577 19.59 0.52 18.42
C MET A 577 19.24 -0.20 19.73
N SER A 578 19.81 -1.37 19.99
CA SER A 578 19.60 -2.19 21.19
C SER A 578 19.98 -1.49 22.51
N TYR A 579 20.76 -0.42 22.44
CA TYR A 579 21.09 0.46 23.58
C TYR A 579 19.91 1.38 24.01
N ASP A 580 18.95 1.61 23.11
CA ASP A 580 17.82 2.55 23.27
C ASP A 580 16.46 1.82 23.20
N SER A 581 16.47 0.47 23.25
CA SER A 581 15.24 -0.33 23.27
C SER A 581 14.36 0.03 24.46
N SER A 582 14.96 0.33 25.62
CA SER A 582 14.26 0.80 26.83
C SER A 582 13.28 1.93 26.58
N ASN A 583 13.59 2.85 25.66
CA ASN A 583 12.80 4.04 25.33
C ASN A 583 12.01 3.90 24.01
N LEU A 584 12.47 3.03 23.09
CA LEU A 584 11.92 2.90 21.74
C LEU A 584 11.04 1.66 21.51
N THR A 585 10.87 0.78 22.49
CA THR A 585 9.91 -0.34 22.41
C THR A 585 8.52 0.04 22.89
N THR A 586 7.53 -0.64 22.33
CA THR A 586 6.15 -0.71 22.80
C THR A 586 5.79 -2.20 22.89
N PRO A 587 5.96 -2.87 24.05
CA PRO A 587 5.58 -4.27 24.23
C PRO A 587 4.06 -4.43 24.23
N ASP A 588 3.56 -5.65 24.02
CA ASP A 588 2.12 -5.95 23.84
C ASP A 588 1.53 -5.10 22.69
N ILE A 589 2.00 -5.37 21.46
CA ILE A 589 1.29 -5.01 20.23
C ILE A 589 0.71 -6.31 19.68
N LYS A 590 -0.59 -6.30 19.40
CA LYS A 590 -1.34 -7.47 18.95
C LYS A 590 -1.31 -7.54 17.41
N TRP A 591 -0.84 -8.65 16.85
CA TRP A 591 -0.76 -8.83 15.39
C TRP A 591 -2.14 -9.16 14.82
N LEU A 592 -2.83 -8.12 14.33
CA LEU A 592 -4.16 -8.23 13.76
C LEU A 592 -4.10 -8.92 12.39
N GLY A 593 -3.20 -8.47 11.51
CA GLY A 593 -3.11 -8.97 10.14
C GLY A 593 -1.99 -8.33 9.32
N VAL A 594 -1.93 -8.56 8.00
CA VAL A 594 -2.54 -9.71 7.32
C VAL A 594 -1.65 -10.91 7.62
N ARG A 595 -2.22 -11.98 8.17
CA ARG A 595 -1.43 -13.16 8.55
C ARG A 595 -1.38 -14.21 7.44
N PRO A 596 -0.34 -15.06 7.38
CA PRO A 596 -0.32 -16.23 6.50
C PRO A 596 -1.60 -17.08 6.59
N SER A 597 -2.16 -17.30 7.79
CA SER A 597 -3.45 -17.99 7.98
C SER A 597 -4.62 -17.30 7.29
N ASP A 598 -4.59 -15.96 7.19
CA ASP A 598 -5.67 -15.16 6.63
C ASP A 598 -5.80 -15.34 5.11
N LEU A 599 -4.70 -15.67 4.42
CA LEU A 599 -4.71 -15.86 2.97
C LEU A 599 -5.63 -17.01 2.56
N ASP A 600 -5.61 -18.13 3.30
CA ASP A 600 -6.50 -19.26 3.09
C ASP A 600 -7.86 -19.07 3.78
N LYS A 601 -7.88 -18.56 5.02
CA LYS A 601 -9.12 -18.28 5.78
C LYS A 601 -10.10 -17.38 5.03
N TYR A 602 -9.59 -16.36 4.33
CA TYR A 602 -10.38 -15.44 3.51
C TYR A 602 -10.29 -15.72 2.00
N ARG A 603 -9.74 -16.87 1.59
CA ARG A 603 -9.66 -17.34 0.20
C ARG A 603 -9.04 -16.30 -0.76
N VAL A 604 -8.02 -15.58 -0.30
CA VAL A 604 -7.31 -14.55 -1.08
C VAL A 604 -6.80 -15.18 -2.39
N PRO A 605 -7.21 -14.67 -3.57
CA PRO A 605 -6.91 -15.31 -4.86
C PRO A 605 -5.42 -15.55 -5.08
N GLU A 606 -5.05 -16.70 -5.63
CA GLU A 606 -3.63 -17.06 -5.87
C GLU A 606 -2.92 -16.05 -6.76
N GLN A 607 -3.61 -15.46 -7.75
CA GLN A 607 -3.10 -14.37 -8.59
C GLN A 607 -2.69 -13.09 -7.81
N CYS A 608 -3.14 -12.95 -6.56
CA CYS A 608 -2.78 -11.86 -5.64
C CYS A 608 -1.80 -12.31 -4.54
N ARG A 609 -1.37 -13.58 -4.56
CA ARG A 609 -0.29 -14.12 -3.73
C ARG A 609 1.00 -14.14 -4.56
N LEU A 610 2.07 -13.63 -3.99
CA LEU A 610 3.40 -13.61 -4.60
C LEU A 610 4.20 -14.81 -4.13
N ALA A 611 4.99 -15.42 -5.02
CA ALA A 611 5.95 -16.44 -4.63
C ALA A 611 7.06 -15.82 -3.77
N MET A 612 7.48 -16.51 -2.70
CA MET A 612 8.62 -16.11 -1.89
C MET A 612 9.93 -16.28 -2.66
N THR A 613 10.77 -15.25 -2.64
CA THR A 613 12.15 -15.31 -3.12
C THR A 613 13.04 -16.10 -2.15
N GLU A 614 14.24 -16.49 -2.59
CA GLU A 614 15.23 -17.11 -1.70
C GLU A 614 15.61 -16.20 -0.52
N GLN A 615 15.57 -14.88 -0.72
CA GLN A 615 15.82 -13.88 0.34
C GLN A 615 14.68 -13.86 1.36
N ASP A 616 13.42 -13.94 0.93
CA ASP A 616 12.27 -14.08 1.82
C ASP A 616 12.35 -15.39 2.63
N VAL A 617 12.63 -16.51 1.95
CA VAL A 617 12.75 -17.83 2.60
C VAL A 617 13.89 -17.85 3.61
N LYS A 618 15.01 -17.18 3.31
CA LYS A 618 16.09 -17.00 4.29
C LYS A 618 15.65 -16.12 5.45
N ALA A 619 15.08 -14.94 5.20
CA ALA A 619 14.65 -14.01 6.25
C ALA A 619 13.63 -14.65 7.21
N GLY A 620 12.72 -15.51 6.71
CA GLY A 620 11.80 -16.28 7.53
C GLY A 620 12.47 -17.34 8.41
N ARG A 621 13.54 -18.01 7.92
CA ARG A 621 14.35 -18.94 8.72
C ARG A 621 15.18 -18.21 9.77
N ASP A 622 15.90 -17.16 9.36
CA ASP A 622 16.67 -16.28 10.23
C ASP A 622 15.77 -15.69 11.36
N LEU A 623 14.47 -15.48 11.10
CA LEU A 623 13.47 -15.09 12.09
C LEU A 623 13.06 -16.23 13.05
N LEU A 624 12.86 -17.45 12.56
CA LEU A 624 12.55 -18.62 13.41
C LEU A 624 13.72 -19.01 14.36
N GLU A 625 14.92 -18.47 14.11
CA GLU A 625 16.06 -18.59 15.01
C GLU A 625 16.10 -17.53 16.13
N GLU A 626 15.32 -16.45 16.03
CA GLU A 626 15.30 -15.36 17.01
C GLU A 626 14.46 -15.72 18.26
N ASP A 627 15.01 -15.50 19.46
CA ASP A 627 14.38 -15.90 20.73
C ASP A 627 13.00 -15.25 20.95
N PHE A 628 12.81 -14.01 20.50
CA PHE A 628 11.53 -13.29 20.61
C PHE A 628 10.44 -13.89 19.71
N VAL A 629 10.80 -14.44 18.55
CA VAL A 629 9.84 -15.18 17.68
C VAL A 629 9.50 -16.50 18.35
N ARG A 630 10.52 -17.25 18.79
CA ARG A 630 10.36 -18.58 19.43
C ARG A 630 9.46 -18.55 20.66
N ARG A 631 9.43 -17.43 21.39
CA ARG A 631 8.53 -17.22 22.53
C ARG A 631 7.06 -17.13 22.13
N ASN A 632 6.72 -16.49 21.01
CA ASN A 632 5.34 -16.39 20.53
C ASN A 632 4.99 -17.57 19.61
N ALA A 633 4.42 -18.63 20.19
CA ALA A 633 3.94 -19.80 19.46
C ALA A 633 2.84 -19.51 18.42
N GLY A 634 2.22 -18.32 18.42
CA GLY A 634 1.45 -17.80 17.29
C GLY A 634 2.35 -17.44 16.10
N TRP A 635 3.33 -16.57 16.32
CA TRP A 635 4.25 -16.09 15.27
C TRP A 635 5.04 -17.23 14.63
N VAL A 636 5.47 -18.23 15.41
CA VAL A 636 6.12 -19.45 14.89
C VAL A 636 5.20 -20.19 13.90
N ARG A 637 3.94 -20.45 14.27
CA ARG A 637 2.98 -21.17 13.40
C ARG A 637 2.67 -20.42 12.11
N GLU A 638 2.58 -19.10 12.17
CA GLU A 638 2.38 -18.25 10.97
C GLU A 638 3.61 -18.29 10.05
N LEU A 639 4.83 -18.12 10.60
CA LEU A 639 6.07 -18.22 9.83
C LEU A 639 6.28 -19.61 9.20
N GLU A 640 6.02 -20.69 9.95
CA GLU A 640 6.05 -22.04 9.41
C GLU A 640 5.04 -22.23 8.27
N THR A 641 3.84 -21.67 8.41
CA THR A 641 2.79 -21.75 7.38
C THR A 641 3.20 -21.00 6.12
N MET A 642 3.75 -19.80 6.26
CA MET A 642 4.32 -19.01 5.17
C MET A 642 5.46 -19.76 4.45
N LEU A 643 6.43 -20.30 5.19
CA LEU A 643 7.58 -21.04 4.65
C LEU A 643 7.18 -22.38 4.01
N ARG A 644 6.10 -23.02 4.50
CA ARG A 644 5.52 -24.25 3.94
C ARG A 644 4.78 -23.97 2.62
N ALA A 645 3.99 -22.90 2.58
CA ALA A 645 3.26 -22.49 1.37
C ALA A 645 4.18 -21.83 0.31
N ARG A 646 5.30 -21.24 0.74
CA ARG A 646 6.19 -20.38 -0.08
C ARG A 646 5.45 -19.22 -0.78
N GLN A 647 4.37 -18.75 -0.17
CA GLN A 647 3.54 -17.64 -0.63
C GLN A 647 3.60 -16.48 0.36
N LYS A 648 3.60 -15.26 -0.16
CA LYS A 648 3.45 -14.01 0.59
C LYS A 648 2.41 -13.11 -0.05
N ALA A 649 1.88 -12.13 0.66
CA ALA A 649 0.91 -11.18 0.10
C ALA A 649 0.98 -9.81 0.78
N GLU A 650 0.78 -8.75 0.01
CA GLU A 650 0.63 -7.39 0.56
C GLU A 650 -0.79 -7.19 1.11
N ILE A 651 -0.98 -6.27 2.06
CA ILE A 651 -2.31 -5.85 2.56
C ILE A 651 -3.24 -5.46 1.38
N GLN A 652 -2.66 -4.91 0.30
CA GLN A 652 -3.38 -4.56 -0.92
C GLN A 652 -4.07 -5.74 -1.61
N ALA A 653 -3.62 -6.99 -1.41
CA ALA A 653 -4.24 -8.18 -2.01
C ALA A 653 -5.72 -8.34 -1.62
N LEU A 654 -6.11 -7.82 -0.45
CA LEU A 654 -7.50 -7.77 0.03
C LEU A 654 -8.42 -6.92 -0.88
N SER A 655 -7.85 -5.99 -1.66
CA SER A 655 -8.59 -5.15 -2.62
C SER A 655 -9.19 -5.96 -3.78
N SER A 656 -8.74 -7.20 -4.00
CA SER A 656 -9.30 -8.12 -5.01
C SER A 656 -10.76 -8.51 -4.76
N PHE A 657 -11.24 -8.32 -3.53
CA PHE A 657 -12.66 -8.45 -3.14
C PHE A 657 -13.45 -7.13 -3.24
N GLY A 658 -12.77 -6.03 -3.61
CA GLY A 658 -13.28 -4.66 -3.65
C GLY A 658 -12.43 -3.71 -2.80
N PHE A 659 -12.25 -2.46 -3.25
CA PHE A 659 -11.33 -1.50 -2.61
C PHE A 659 -11.63 -1.17 -1.14
N GLN A 660 -12.89 -1.31 -0.72
CA GLN A 660 -13.34 -1.12 0.68
C GLN A 660 -13.41 -2.44 1.47
N TYR A 661 -13.00 -3.60 0.94
CA TYR A 661 -13.09 -4.86 1.66
C TYR A 661 -12.26 -4.87 2.95
N LEU A 662 -11.12 -4.17 2.96
CA LEU A 662 -10.28 -3.97 4.16
C LEU A 662 -11.07 -3.32 5.32
N THR A 663 -11.80 -2.25 5.01
CA THR A 663 -12.49 -1.35 5.94
C THR A 663 -13.90 -1.82 6.29
N GLU A 664 -14.63 -2.37 5.33
CA GLU A 664 -16.02 -2.81 5.48
C GLU A 664 -16.19 -4.26 5.95
N VAL A 665 -15.20 -5.14 5.74
CA VAL A 665 -15.34 -6.58 6.02
C VAL A 665 -14.18 -7.14 6.85
N TYR A 666 -12.94 -7.04 6.35
CA TYR A 666 -11.79 -7.70 6.98
C TYR A 666 -11.52 -7.18 8.40
N LEU A 667 -11.26 -5.88 8.58
CA LEU A 667 -10.97 -5.32 9.91
C LEU A 667 -12.15 -5.47 10.90
N PRO A 668 -13.41 -5.15 10.55
CA PRO A 668 -14.55 -5.38 11.44
C PRO A 668 -14.69 -6.84 11.88
N LEU A 669 -14.48 -7.81 10.96
CA LEU A 669 -14.59 -9.23 11.26
C LEU A 669 -13.44 -9.72 12.16
N LYS A 670 -12.21 -9.24 11.96
CA LYS A 670 -11.06 -9.55 12.83
C LYS A 670 -11.25 -8.99 14.24
N LEU A 671 -11.78 -7.77 14.36
CA LEU A 671 -12.15 -7.16 15.65
C LEU A 671 -13.29 -7.92 16.35
N GLN A 672 -14.33 -8.32 15.60
CA GLN A 672 -15.46 -9.12 16.10
C GLN A 672 -15.04 -10.51 16.61
N GLN A 673 -14.09 -11.15 15.92
CA GLN A 673 -13.58 -12.49 16.26
C GLN A 673 -12.48 -12.47 17.33
N GLN A 674 -12.03 -11.29 17.77
CA GLN A 674 -10.83 -11.10 18.62
C GLN A 674 -9.56 -11.78 18.04
N ASP A 675 -9.42 -11.77 16.71
CA ASP A 675 -8.49 -12.63 15.96
C ASP A 675 -7.12 -11.96 15.73
N TRP A 676 -6.27 -11.94 16.78
CA TRP A 676 -4.89 -11.43 16.76
C TRP A 676 -3.91 -12.36 17.52
N LEU A 677 -2.61 -12.12 17.37
CA LEU A 677 -1.49 -12.87 17.99
C LEU A 677 -0.49 -11.97 18.74
#